data_AF-A0A2A4JZA9-F1
#
_entry.id   AF-A0A2A4JZA9-F1
#
_cell.length_a   1.000
_cell.length_b   1.000
_cell.length_c   1.000
_cell.angle_alpha   90.00
_cell.angle_beta   90.00
_cell.angle_gamma   90.00
#
_symmetry.space_group_name_H-M   'P 1'
#
loop_
_entity.id
_entity.type
_entity.pdbx_description
1 polymer ?
#
loop_
_entity_poly.entity_id
_entity_poly.type
_entity_poly.pdbx_seq_one_letter_code
_entity_poly.pdbx_strand_id
1 'polypeptide(L)'
;KNLECYLTWWYFPDLQASHAFLQHAWARGAAAVINLDAAGMNGKPTIFQVTDPRVLKAYHSSAPVPNAQSLAELLFSSGFIPSDTDFRIWRDFGGINGVDIAFVKWAGVYHTRNDRPDLLQPGVMQGAGHMLLAFLTATAQIEDLDTKIEPEAAVYYDYLNVFLISYALYASYVIDVFVALCGLGSVFYYVWLLGARWSTVQKLLLTALGRVAAMLCGVLAVTICTLIMVASTVQMRYLTQPWLVVPLYWMPYLIVAVGAAQAFDAWTLKRNGLSRSLRCVQAMAATRLLLSCSLLVLCCVPALTSLRYLFSAPLFIMSGTAVLSLAAVRYVALRGWQHLILEIALSLPSVMLMFSVSLRLDAQMLPTMSRSGGAAPDYTVAALNVALAVLVSSTVSGIELLFSRKRLWMVLSFVGAICVVLMFVSFSPYDEDGTSLQRHYWFHSEIVSFDYNNSTTSRTSGIVVTKHDPYSTQRVLPALAAAGYHVSAREDFTADCEDQVYCGLPLFRTSFGRLLKDAMFVYTGPPAAFTPPVSTNVSARVCQANSCTYKFQFTGANHNMFTFWPHNNVSISSWSLRSTPQVSFYQRGRPVYVLYHSLATYNGDSNVFELDVTFNVPQSLQSQPIVDVSHHSHKIYHPDEFTPEYKNILQAMPGYFNIATFLSFRHNYVF
;
A
#
# COMPACT_ATOMS: atom_id res chain seq x y z
N LYS A 1 -9.19 28.41 -6.56
CA LYS A 1 -9.74 28.15 -7.92
C LYS A 1 -8.64 27.45 -8.72
N ASN A 2 -8.94 26.25 -9.22
CA ASN A 2 -8.09 25.36 -10.03
C ASN A 2 -6.92 24.67 -9.31
N LEU A 3 -7.26 23.69 -8.47
CA LEU A 3 -6.47 22.47 -8.33
C LEU A 3 -7.34 21.33 -8.87
N GLU A 4 -6.93 20.80 -10.01
CA GLU A 4 -7.49 19.63 -10.65
C GLU A 4 -7.34 18.41 -9.74
N CYS A 5 -8.37 18.12 -8.94
CA CYS A 5 -8.59 16.79 -8.34
C CYS A 5 -9.12 15.82 -9.40
N TYR A 6 -8.35 15.55 -10.45
CA TYR A 6 -8.59 14.43 -11.35
C TYR A 6 -7.93 13.16 -10.80
N LEU A 7 -8.42 12.62 -9.69
CA LEU A 7 -7.96 11.29 -9.21
C LEU A 7 -8.97 10.49 -8.36
N THR A 8 -10.14 11.03 -7.98
CA THR A 8 -10.92 10.43 -6.88
C THR A 8 -12.39 10.22 -7.17
N TRP A 9 -12.71 9.39 -8.18
CA TRP A 9 -13.99 8.66 -8.23
C TRP A 9 -13.84 7.19 -8.68
N TRP A 10 -12.62 6.74 -8.97
CA TRP A 10 -12.31 5.49 -9.68
C TRP A 10 -12.01 4.28 -8.76
N TYR A 11 -12.14 4.48 -7.46
CA TYR A 11 -11.62 3.64 -6.38
C TYR A 11 -12.50 3.99 -5.16
N PHE A 12 -13.49 3.26 -4.66
CA PHE A 12 -13.72 1.82 -4.53
C PHE A 12 -15.21 1.62 -4.10
N PRO A 13 -15.90 0.56 -4.52
CA PRO A 13 -17.30 0.29 -4.13
C PRO A 13 -17.49 -0.33 -2.73
N ASP A 14 -16.48 -0.26 -1.85
CA ASP A 14 -16.36 -1.15 -0.68
C ASP A 14 -16.73 -0.52 0.68
N LEU A 15 -17.18 0.74 0.72
CA LEU A 15 -17.50 1.48 1.95
C LEU A 15 -18.97 1.96 1.96
N GLN A 16 -19.87 1.12 1.44
CA GLN A 16 -21.28 1.48 1.20
C GLN A 16 -22.04 1.79 2.50
N ALA A 17 -21.76 1.04 3.56
CA ALA A 17 -22.47 1.15 4.83
C ALA A 17 -22.14 2.45 5.57
N SER A 18 -20.86 2.82 5.66
CA SER A 18 -20.45 4.10 6.26
C SER A 18 -20.99 5.28 5.47
N HIS A 19 -21.00 5.21 4.15
CA HIS A 19 -21.58 6.26 3.31
C HIS A 19 -23.10 6.37 3.52
N ALA A 20 -23.80 5.23 3.68
CA ALA A 20 -25.22 5.21 4.02
C ALA A 20 -25.47 5.80 5.43
N PHE A 21 -24.61 5.51 6.42
CA PHE A 21 -24.72 6.04 7.78
C PHE A 21 -24.70 7.57 7.83
N LEU A 22 -24.02 8.25 6.89
CA LEU A 22 -24.06 9.71 6.80
C LEU A 22 -25.47 10.28 6.55
N GLN A 23 -26.42 9.47 6.07
CA GLN A 23 -27.83 9.85 5.94
C GLN A 23 -28.63 9.65 7.25
N HIS A 24 -28.07 8.93 8.22
CA HIS A 24 -28.71 8.66 9.50
C HIS A 24 -28.73 9.92 10.40
N ALA A 25 -29.79 10.08 11.20
CA ALA A 25 -29.93 11.24 12.09
C ALA A 25 -28.76 11.40 13.08
N TRP A 26 -28.17 10.29 13.52
CA TRP A 26 -27.01 10.30 14.43
C TRP A 26 -25.74 10.87 13.82
N ALA A 27 -25.55 10.81 12.50
CA ALA A 27 -24.36 11.37 11.87
C ALA A 27 -24.22 12.88 12.10
N ARG A 28 -25.34 13.59 12.30
CA ARG A 28 -25.33 15.04 12.58
C ARG A 28 -24.71 15.42 13.92
N GLY A 29 -24.74 14.51 14.89
CA GLY A 29 -24.21 14.74 16.25
C GLY A 29 -22.77 14.26 16.43
N ALA A 30 -22.13 13.70 15.39
CA ALA A 30 -20.77 13.21 15.48
C ALA A 30 -19.77 14.38 15.48
N ALA A 31 -19.09 14.58 16.62
CA ALA A 31 -18.08 15.64 16.78
C ALA A 31 -16.71 15.25 16.20
N ALA A 32 -16.30 13.99 16.39
CA ALA A 32 -15.05 13.45 15.90
C ALA A 32 -15.17 11.95 15.59
N VAL A 33 -14.17 11.39 14.90
CA VAL A 33 -14.09 9.96 14.62
C VAL A 33 -12.75 9.36 15.05
N ILE A 34 -12.83 8.21 15.72
CA ILE A 34 -11.69 7.33 15.95
C ILE A 34 -11.99 6.06 15.16
N ASN A 35 -11.43 5.97 13.96
CA ASN A 35 -11.63 4.83 13.07
C ASN A 35 -10.66 3.70 13.46
N LEU A 36 -11.18 2.48 13.58
CA LEU A 36 -10.41 1.31 13.98
C LEU A 36 -10.47 0.29 12.83
N ASP A 37 -9.30 -0.03 12.29
CA ASP A 37 -9.15 -0.98 11.20
C ASP A 37 -8.01 -1.98 11.49
N ALA A 38 -7.76 -2.89 10.56
CA ALA A 38 -6.74 -3.91 10.65
C ALA A 38 -6.29 -4.30 9.24
N ALA A 39 -5.04 -3.99 8.89
CA ALA A 39 -4.34 -4.55 7.73
C ALA A 39 -3.40 -5.71 8.13
N GLY A 40 -3.49 -6.14 9.38
CA GLY A 40 -2.80 -7.25 10.04
C GLY A 40 -3.51 -7.52 11.36
N MET A 41 -3.08 -8.49 12.16
CA MET A 41 -3.84 -8.92 13.34
C MET A 41 -3.13 -8.70 14.68
N ASN A 42 -1.83 -8.39 14.67
CA ASN A 42 -0.99 -8.42 15.86
C ASN A 42 -0.20 -7.12 16.08
N GLY A 43 0.53 -7.08 17.18
CA GLY A 43 1.38 -5.94 17.54
C GLY A 43 0.58 -4.78 18.14
N LYS A 44 1.22 -3.61 18.21
CA LYS A 44 0.54 -2.39 18.66
C LYS A 44 -0.20 -1.79 17.47
N PRO A 45 -1.47 -1.38 17.60
CA PRO A 45 -2.14 -0.65 16.55
C PRO A 45 -1.41 0.69 16.32
N THR A 46 -1.32 1.14 15.07
CA THR A 46 -0.63 2.37 14.69
C THR A 46 -1.64 3.41 14.20
N ILE A 47 -1.47 4.67 14.61
CA ILE A 47 -2.12 5.79 13.94
C ILE A 47 -1.43 5.97 12.58
N PHE A 48 -2.22 5.97 11.51
CA PHE A 48 -1.71 6.12 10.15
C PHE A 48 -2.43 7.22 9.35
N GLN A 49 -3.48 7.84 9.87
CA GLN A 49 -4.03 9.10 9.34
C GLN A 49 -4.51 9.99 10.47
N VAL A 50 -4.29 11.31 10.36
CA VAL A 50 -4.77 12.32 11.31
C VAL A 50 -5.38 13.50 10.56
N THR A 51 -6.58 13.94 10.96
CA THR A 51 -7.21 15.16 10.44
C THR A 51 -7.57 16.17 11.53
N ASP A 52 -7.58 15.76 12.80
CA ASP A 52 -7.75 16.66 13.95
C ASP A 52 -6.54 16.59 14.90
N PRO A 53 -5.66 17.61 14.93
CA PRO A 53 -4.53 17.65 15.84
C PRO A 53 -4.91 17.64 17.33
N ARG A 54 -6.12 18.06 17.71
CA ARG A 54 -6.60 18.00 19.10
C ARG A 54 -6.81 16.55 19.53
N VAL A 55 -7.35 15.73 18.63
CA VAL A 55 -7.52 14.29 18.85
C VAL A 55 -6.14 13.60 18.93
N LEU A 56 -5.18 13.96 18.06
CA LEU A 56 -3.81 13.46 18.17
C LEU A 56 -3.14 13.88 19.49
N LYS A 57 -3.40 15.10 19.97
CA LYS A 57 -2.89 15.58 21.28
C LYS A 57 -3.50 14.80 22.44
N ALA A 58 -4.79 14.45 22.38
CA ALA A 58 -5.40 13.56 23.37
C ALA A 58 -4.70 12.19 23.36
N TYR A 59 -4.49 11.58 22.19
CA TYR A 59 -3.72 10.34 22.07
C TYR A 59 -2.32 10.46 22.68
N HIS A 60 -1.60 11.54 22.37
CA HIS A 60 -0.28 11.80 22.94
C HIS A 60 -0.29 11.82 24.48
N SER A 61 -1.30 12.44 25.07
CA SER A 61 -1.41 12.58 26.52
C SER A 61 -1.86 11.30 27.24
N SER A 62 -2.57 10.41 26.55
CA SER A 62 -3.21 9.23 27.14
C SER A 62 -2.53 7.90 26.80
N ALA A 63 -1.74 7.84 25.72
CA ALA A 63 -1.10 6.61 25.27
C ALA A 63 0.34 6.49 25.84
N PRO A 64 0.57 5.67 26.88
CA PRO A 64 1.90 5.55 27.51
C PRO A 64 2.95 4.91 26.59
N VAL A 65 2.50 4.21 25.54
CA VAL A 65 3.34 3.50 24.59
C VAL A 65 2.86 3.80 23.17
N PRO A 66 3.09 5.02 22.66
CA PRO A 66 2.48 5.49 21.42
C PRO A 66 3.04 4.75 20.20
N ASN A 67 2.21 4.60 19.17
CA ASN A 67 2.59 4.05 17.88
C ASN A 67 1.90 4.84 16.77
N ALA A 68 2.64 5.71 16.11
CA ALA A 68 2.11 6.59 15.09
C ALA A 68 3.22 7.00 14.12
N GLN A 69 2.94 7.00 12.81
CA GLN A 69 3.92 7.38 11.79
C GLN A 69 3.21 8.12 10.64
N SER A 70 3.53 9.39 10.45
CA SER A 70 3.00 10.21 9.34
C SER A 70 3.50 9.76 7.96
N LEU A 71 4.61 9.02 7.88
CA LEU A 71 5.01 8.29 6.67
C LEU A 71 3.90 7.35 6.17
N ALA A 72 3.19 6.68 7.08
CA ALA A 72 2.10 5.77 6.71
C ALA A 72 0.94 6.54 6.07
N GLU A 73 0.65 7.75 6.55
CA GLU A 73 -0.39 8.62 5.98
C GLU A 73 -0.08 8.98 4.53
N LEU A 74 1.18 9.33 4.22
CA LEU A 74 1.57 9.64 2.85
C LEU A 74 1.43 8.42 1.94
N LEU A 75 1.88 7.24 2.39
CA LEU A 75 1.80 6.02 1.59
C LEU A 75 0.35 5.60 1.34
N PHE A 76 -0.53 5.82 2.31
CA PHE A 76 -1.95 5.54 2.19
C PHE A 76 -2.66 6.54 1.26
N SER A 77 -2.50 7.84 1.53
CA SER A 77 -3.15 8.92 0.76
C SER A 77 -2.64 9.06 -0.68
N SER A 78 -1.39 8.67 -0.97
CA SER A 78 -0.85 8.62 -2.33
C SER A 78 -1.35 7.43 -3.17
N GLY A 79 -2.10 6.49 -2.56
CA GLY A 79 -2.53 5.26 -3.21
C GLY A 79 -1.43 4.22 -3.40
N PHE A 80 -0.24 4.43 -2.82
CA PHE A 80 0.84 3.43 -2.83
C PHE A 80 0.42 2.17 -2.06
N ILE A 81 -0.31 2.34 -0.97
CA ILE A 81 -1.11 1.27 -0.36
C ILE A 81 -2.46 1.29 -1.05
N PRO A 82 -2.82 0.28 -1.88
CA PRO A 82 -4.07 0.25 -2.61
C PRO A 82 -5.23 -0.22 -1.70
N SER A 83 -5.48 0.53 -0.64
CA SER A 83 -6.49 0.26 0.38
C SER A 83 -7.22 1.55 0.74
N ASP A 84 -8.39 1.41 1.33
CA ASP A 84 -9.18 2.52 1.86
C ASP A 84 -9.87 2.05 3.14
N THR A 85 -10.32 2.99 3.97
CA THR A 85 -11.05 2.71 5.21
C THR A 85 -12.28 3.60 5.31
N ASP A 86 -13.20 3.27 6.22
CA ASP A 86 -14.36 4.14 6.50
C ASP A 86 -13.94 5.56 6.94
N PHE A 87 -12.70 5.76 7.42
CA PHE A 87 -12.16 7.08 7.74
C PHE A 87 -12.25 8.07 6.58
N ARG A 88 -12.06 7.61 5.35
CA ARG A 88 -12.25 8.46 4.16
C ARG A 88 -13.68 8.95 4.04
N ILE A 89 -14.66 8.09 4.31
CA ILE A 89 -16.08 8.48 4.24
C ILE A 89 -16.39 9.53 5.28
N TRP A 90 -15.90 9.35 6.50
CA TRP A 90 -16.04 10.32 7.58
C TRP A 90 -15.40 11.67 7.24
N ARG A 91 -14.16 11.66 6.74
CA ARG A 91 -13.39 12.86 6.39
C ARG A 91 -13.94 13.59 5.16
N ASP A 92 -14.01 12.89 4.02
CA ASP A 92 -14.25 13.51 2.71
C ASP A 92 -15.73 13.80 2.44
N PHE A 93 -16.64 13.01 3.01
CA PHE A 93 -18.08 13.10 2.76
C PHE A 93 -18.87 13.55 4.00
N GLY A 94 -18.44 13.15 5.19
CA GLY A 94 -19.08 13.55 6.45
C GLY A 94 -18.56 14.88 7.02
N GLY A 95 -17.35 15.31 6.63
CA GLY A 95 -16.65 16.40 7.31
C GLY A 95 -16.51 16.14 8.82
N ILE A 96 -16.26 14.88 9.19
CA ILE A 96 -16.04 14.41 10.57
C ILE A 96 -14.55 14.08 10.68
N ASN A 97 -13.83 14.85 11.48
CA ASN A 97 -12.38 14.75 11.61
C ASN A 97 -11.97 13.86 12.80
N GLY A 98 -10.72 13.39 12.79
CA GLY A 98 -10.16 12.64 13.90
C GLY A 98 -8.93 11.84 13.49
N VAL A 99 -8.90 10.55 13.81
CA VAL A 99 -7.74 9.67 13.52
C VAL A 99 -8.16 8.31 12.98
N ASP A 100 -7.28 7.71 12.19
CA ASP A 100 -7.38 6.33 11.72
C ASP A 100 -6.27 5.46 12.31
N ILE A 101 -6.68 4.30 12.84
CA ILE A 101 -5.85 3.40 13.62
C ILE A 101 -5.94 2.00 13.06
N ALA A 102 -4.80 1.37 12.76
CA ALA A 102 -4.79 -0.01 12.26
C ALA A 102 -3.79 -0.93 12.94
N PHE A 103 -4.16 -2.20 13.10
CA PHE A 103 -3.17 -3.27 13.26
C PHE A 103 -2.46 -3.52 11.92
N VAL A 104 -1.14 -3.67 11.94
CA VAL A 104 -0.32 -3.84 10.73
C VAL A 104 0.64 -5.04 10.82
N LYS A 105 0.90 -5.57 12.03
CA LYS A 105 1.81 -6.70 12.18
C LYS A 105 1.12 -7.97 11.67
N TRP A 106 1.90 -8.81 11.00
CA TRP A 106 1.44 -10.04 10.36
C TRP A 106 0.40 -9.79 9.25
N ALA A 107 0.57 -8.72 8.46
CA ALA A 107 -0.28 -8.41 7.32
C ALA A 107 -0.39 -9.52 6.26
N GLY A 108 0.47 -10.55 6.31
CA GLY A 108 0.35 -11.77 5.50
C GLY A 108 -0.98 -12.52 5.69
N VAL A 109 -1.60 -12.44 6.87
CA VAL A 109 -2.86 -13.13 7.18
C VAL A 109 -4.11 -12.36 6.73
N TYR A 110 -3.97 -11.07 6.44
CA TYR A 110 -5.09 -10.18 6.10
C TYR A 110 -5.89 -10.71 4.89
N HIS A 111 -7.21 -10.75 5.00
CA HIS A 111 -8.10 -11.33 3.96
C HIS A 111 -7.74 -12.78 3.59
N THR A 112 -7.36 -13.59 4.59
CA THR A 112 -7.16 -15.03 4.42
C THR A 112 -7.89 -15.82 5.50
N ARG A 113 -7.98 -17.14 5.35
CA ARG A 113 -8.49 -18.08 6.36
C ARG A 113 -7.70 -18.05 7.67
N ASN A 114 -6.50 -17.48 7.64
CA ASN A 114 -5.67 -17.27 8.82
C ASN A 114 -6.03 -15.97 9.56
N ASP A 115 -6.94 -15.15 9.05
CA ASP A 115 -7.52 -14.03 9.79
C ASP A 115 -8.56 -14.53 10.80
N ARG A 116 -8.09 -15.25 11.82
CA ARG A 116 -8.92 -15.94 12.82
C ARG A 116 -8.35 -15.77 14.23
N PRO A 117 -9.20 -15.85 15.28
CA PRO A 117 -8.80 -15.58 16.66
C PRO A 117 -7.59 -16.40 17.15
N ASP A 118 -7.43 -17.63 16.68
CA ASP A 118 -6.37 -18.58 17.05
C ASP A 118 -4.95 -18.04 16.81
N LEU A 119 -4.78 -17.09 15.89
CA LEU A 119 -3.49 -16.48 15.56
C LEU A 119 -3.25 -15.14 16.27
N LEU A 120 -4.20 -14.65 17.06
CA LEU A 120 -4.02 -13.47 17.91
C LEU A 120 -3.05 -13.79 19.05
N GLN A 121 -2.04 -12.95 19.19
CA GLN A 121 -1.06 -13.07 20.26
C GLN A 121 -1.66 -12.63 21.60
N PRO A 122 -1.32 -13.32 22.71
CA PRO A 122 -1.77 -12.92 24.04
C PRO A 122 -1.46 -11.45 24.35
N GLY A 123 -2.42 -10.75 24.94
CA GLY A 123 -2.28 -9.35 25.36
C GLY A 123 -2.50 -8.29 24.26
N VAL A 124 -2.59 -8.66 22.97
CA VAL A 124 -2.85 -7.70 21.88
C VAL A 124 -4.21 -7.00 22.07
N MET A 125 -5.28 -7.78 22.25
CA MET A 125 -6.63 -7.24 22.47
C MET A 125 -6.72 -6.42 23.76
N GLN A 126 -6.14 -6.91 24.85
CA GLN A 126 -6.13 -6.20 26.14
C GLN A 126 -5.36 -4.87 26.03
N GLY A 127 -4.19 -4.87 25.38
CA GLY A 127 -3.37 -3.69 25.19
C GLY A 127 -4.06 -2.64 24.32
N ALA A 128 -4.70 -3.06 23.23
CA ALA A 128 -5.48 -2.17 22.38
C ALA A 128 -6.69 -1.59 23.13
N GLY A 129 -7.43 -2.41 23.89
CA GLY A 129 -8.56 -1.97 24.70
C GLY A 129 -8.15 -0.95 25.78
N HIS A 130 -7.06 -1.19 26.50
CA HIS A 130 -6.52 -0.24 27.48
C HIS A 130 -6.11 1.09 26.86
N MET A 131 -5.39 1.04 25.73
CA MET A 131 -5.00 2.25 25.00
C MET A 131 -6.23 3.02 24.52
N LEU A 132 -7.20 2.32 23.93
CA LEU A 132 -8.40 2.93 23.37
C LEU A 132 -9.27 3.55 24.47
N LEU A 133 -9.46 2.89 25.60
CA LEU A 133 -10.25 3.43 26.71
C LEU A 133 -9.65 4.74 27.26
N ALA A 134 -8.33 4.76 27.49
CA ALA A 134 -7.64 5.96 27.94
C ALA A 134 -7.73 7.09 26.90
N PHE A 135 -7.54 6.75 25.62
CA PHE A 135 -7.61 7.69 24.51
C PHE A 135 -9.02 8.26 24.29
N LEU A 136 -10.06 7.43 24.33
CA LEU A 136 -11.45 7.86 24.24
C LEU A 136 -11.80 8.80 25.40
N THR A 137 -11.37 8.48 26.62
CA THR A 137 -11.60 9.31 27.80
C THR A 137 -10.96 10.69 27.63
N ALA A 138 -9.70 10.74 27.19
CA ALA A 138 -9.00 12.00 26.94
C ALA A 138 -9.62 12.81 25.78
N THR A 139 -10.09 12.13 24.72
CA THR A 139 -10.74 12.77 23.58
C THR A 139 -12.08 13.38 23.97
N ALA A 140 -12.88 12.67 24.79
CA ALA A 140 -14.17 13.16 25.28
C ALA A 140 -14.06 14.37 26.22
N GLN A 141 -12.86 14.63 26.77
CA GLN A 141 -12.56 15.79 27.61
C GLN A 141 -12.09 17.01 26.81
N ILE A 142 -11.96 16.92 25.49
CA ILE A 142 -11.60 18.06 24.65
C ILE A 142 -12.76 19.07 24.62
N GLU A 143 -12.53 20.25 25.18
CA GLU A 143 -13.43 21.40 25.03
C GLU A 143 -13.55 21.79 23.55
N ASP A 144 -14.76 22.16 23.12
CA ASP A 144 -15.08 22.58 21.76
C ASP A 144 -14.76 21.54 20.66
N LEU A 145 -14.73 20.24 20.98
CA LEU A 145 -14.51 19.19 19.97
C LEU A 145 -15.55 19.19 18.85
N ASP A 146 -16.78 19.63 19.15
CA ASP A 146 -17.88 19.84 18.21
C ASP A 146 -17.63 21.02 17.25
N THR A 147 -16.75 21.95 17.62
CA THR A 147 -16.31 23.01 16.72
C THR A 147 -15.43 22.41 15.63
N LYS A 148 -15.95 22.43 14.41
CA LYS A 148 -15.25 21.93 13.22
C LYS A 148 -14.05 22.82 12.92
N ILE A 149 -12.89 22.20 12.79
CA ILE A 149 -11.66 22.83 12.31
C ILE A 149 -11.37 22.34 10.89
N GLU A 150 -10.65 23.16 10.12
CA GLU A 150 -10.09 22.71 8.85
C GLU A 150 -9.12 21.54 9.11
N PRO A 151 -9.20 20.45 8.32
CA PRO A 151 -8.28 19.34 8.43
C PRO A 151 -6.83 19.81 8.31
N GLU A 152 -6.01 19.57 9.34
CA GLU A 152 -4.59 19.90 9.31
C GLU A 152 -3.76 18.62 9.40
N ALA A 153 -2.96 18.38 8.37
CA ALA A 153 -1.96 17.32 8.39
C ALA A 153 -0.86 17.70 9.40
N ALA A 154 -0.81 17.01 10.53
CA ALA A 154 0.27 17.12 11.48
C ALA A 154 1.45 16.25 11.02
N VAL A 155 2.69 16.69 11.22
CA VAL A 155 3.83 15.78 11.17
C VAL A 155 3.91 15.09 12.52
N TYR A 156 3.84 13.76 12.53
CA TYR A 156 3.89 12.97 13.74
C TYR A 156 4.67 11.67 13.55
N TYR A 157 5.42 11.28 14.57
CA TYR A 157 6.17 10.03 14.63
C TYR A 157 6.57 9.73 16.07
N ASP A 158 6.60 8.46 16.46
CA ASP A 158 7.15 8.05 17.76
C ASP A 158 8.60 7.56 17.66
N TYR A 159 9.34 7.73 18.75
CA TYR A 159 10.68 7.18 18.93
C TYR A 159 10.60 5.88 19.74
N LEU A 160 10.77 4.73 19.08
CA LEU A 160 10.75 3.38 19.71
C LEU A 160 9.52 3.09 20.60
N ASN A 161 8.37 3.71 20.30
CA ASN A 161 7.18 3.71 21.15
C ASN A 161 7.37 4.26 22.58
N VAL A 162 8.41 5.06 22.83
CA VAL A 162 8.68 5.65 24.15
C VAL A 162 7.94 6.98 24.30
N PHE A 163 7.99 7.82 23.26
CA PHE A 163 7.28 9.10 23.23
C PHE A 163 6.91 9.46 21.79
N LEU A 164 5.86 10.25 21.64
CA LEU A 164 5.36 10.75 20.35
C LEU A 164 5.84 12.18 20.15
N ILE A 165 6.37 12.46 18.96
CA ILE A 165 6.64 13.83 18.51
C ILE A 165 5.52 14.19 17.54
N SER A 166 4.91 15.36 17.74
CA SER A 166 3.94 15.92 16.79
C SER A 166 4.06 17.44 16.71
N TYR A 167 3.88 17.99 15.52
CA TYR A 167 3.86 19.43 15.28
C TYR A 167 3.02 19.78 14.05
N ALA A 168 2.49 21.00 14.05
CA ALA A 168 1.71 21.59 12.97
C ALA A 168 2.49 21.69 11.65
N LEU A 169 1.79 21.79 10.53
CA LEU A 169 2.41 21.84 9.20
C LEU A 169 3.31 23.08 9.07
N TYR A 170 2.87 24.24 9.53
CA TYR A 170 3.68 25.46 9.50
C TYR A 170 4.93 25.34 10.40
N ALA A 171 4.78 24.75 11.59
CA ALA A 171 5.89 24.54 12.51
C ALA A 171 6.94 23.58 11.93
N SER A 172 6.53 22.62 11.08
CA SER A 172 7.46 21.71 10.41
C SER A 172 8.51 22.45 9.58
N TYR A 173 8.14 23.50 8.84
CA TYR A 173 9.09 24.29 8.06
C TYR A 173 10.13 24.99 8.93
N VAL A 174 9.69 25.58 10.04
CA VAL A 174 10.59 26.25 10.98
C VAL A 174 11.57 25.26 11.61
N ILE A 175 11.06 24.09 12.03
CA ILE A 175 11.87 23.01 12.61
C ILE A 175 12.87 22.48 11.59
N ASP A 176 12.43 22.16 10.37
CA ASP A 176 13.29 21.57 9.34
C ASP A 176 14.40 22.55 8.91
N VAL A 177 14.08 23.83 8.73
CA VAL A 177 15.08 24.87 8.43
C VAL A 177 16.05 25.04 9.60
N PHE A 178 15.56 25.11 10.84
CA PHE A 178 16.40 25.19 12.02
C PHE A 178 17.37 24.00 12.12
N VAL A 179 16.89 22.77 11.93
CA VAL A 179 17.70 21.56 11.95
C VAL A 179 18.74 21.56 10.83
N ALA A 180 18.36 21.98 9.61
CA ALA A 180 19.31 22.11 8.51
C ALA A 180 20.42 23.12 8.84
N LEU A 181 20.07 24.26 9.47
CA LEU A 181 21.04 25.25 9.94
C LEU A 181 21.94 24.70 11.06
N CYS A 182 21.43 23.90 11.99
CA CYS A 182 22.25 23.20 12.98
C CYS A 182 23.22 22.22 12.31
N GLY A 183 22.77 21.49 11.29
CA GLY A 183 23.59 20.61 10.46
C GLY A 183 24.73 21.37 9.80
N LEU A 184 24.42 22.44 9.08
CA LEU A 184 25.40 23.34 8.46
C LEU A 184 26.34 23.98 9.50
N GLY A 185 25.81 24.37 10.66
CA GLY A 185 26.58 24.91 11.78
C GLY A 185 27.60 23.91 12.33
N SER A 186 27.23 22.63 12.46
CA SER A 186 28.15 21.56 12.87
C SER A 186 29.27 21.32 11.83
N VAL A 187 28.96 21.51 10.55
CA VAL A 187 29.93 21.42 9.45
C VAL A 187 30.87 22.62 9.45
N PHE A 188 30.34 23.82 9.69
CA PHE A 188 31.13 25.03 9.89
C PHE A 188 32.07 24.89 11.09
N TYR A 189 31.58 24.34 12.21
CA TYR A 189 32.39 24.05 13.40
C TYR A 189 33.56 23.11 13.09
N TYR A 190 33.34 22.06 12.29
CA TYR A 190 34.41 21.20 11.78
C TYR A 190 35.47 21.99 10.98
N VAL A 191 35.04 22.85 10.04
CA VAL A 191 35.97 23.65 9.22
C VAL A 191 36.76 24.63 10.08
N TRP A 192 36.10 25.30 11.03
CA TRP A 192 36.72 26.22 11.96
C TRP A 192 37.78 25.53 12.82
N LEU A 193 37.45 24.37 13.39
CA LEU A 193 38.31 23.63 14.31
C LEU A 193 39.58 23.07 13.64
N LEU A 194 39.54 22.77 12.33
CA LEU A 194 40.71 22.37 11.54
C LEU A 194 41.44 23.53 10.85
N GLY A 195 40.93 24.74 11.01
CA GLY A 195 41.40 25.93 10.31
C GLY A 195 40.57 26.21 9.06
N ALA A 196 39.93 27.39 9.07
CA ALA A 196 39.09 27.91 7.99
C ALA A 196 39.92 28.30 6.76
N ARG A 197 40.44 27.29 6.05
CA ARG A 197 41.18 27.43 4.80
C ARG A 197 40.34 26.92 3.64
N TRP A 198 40.48 27.54 2.48
CA TRP A 198 39.78 27.09 1.26
C TRP A 198 40.10 25.63 0.90
N SER A 199 41.33 25.18 1.17
CA SER A 199 41.72 23.78 0.96
C SER A 199 40.97 22.79 1.85
N THR A 200 40.57 23.17 3.07
CA THR A 200 39.72 22.36 3.95
C THR A 200 38.33 22.19 3.34
N VAL A 201 37.75 23.29 2.82
CA VAL A 201 36.45 23.29 2.15
C VAL A 201 36.48 22.44 0.88
N GLN A 202 37.50 22.60 0.03
CA GLN A 202 37.68 21.79 -1.18
C GLN A 202 37.76 20.29 -0.86
N LYS A 203 38.51 19.92 0.18
CA LYS A 203 38.61 18.52 0.64
C LYS A 203 37.27 18.01 1.18
N LEU A 204 36.52 18.83 1.92
CA LEU A 204 35.18 18.47 2.40
C LEU A 204 34.21 18.22 1.23
N LEU A 205 34.16 19.12 0.26
CA LEU A 205 33.30 18.98 -0.93
C LEU A 205 33.69 17.75 -1.77
N LEU A 206 34.99 17.50 -1.94
CA LEU A 206 35.47 16.28 -2.61
C LEU A 206 35.04 15.02 -1.85
N THR A 207 35.13 15.02 -0.52
CA THR A 207 34.63 13.91 0.31
C THR A 207 33.12 13.74 0.18
N ALA A 208 32.35 14.82 0.12
CA ALA A 208 30.90 14.78 -0.11
C ALA A 208 30.56 14.14 -1.47
N LEU A 209 31.27 14.50 -2.54
CA LEU A 209 31.15 13.82 -3.84
C LEU A 209 31.48 12.33 -3.74
N GLY A 210 32.55 11.97 -3.01
CA GLY A 210 32.90 10.58 -2.76
C GLY A 210 31.83 9.81 -1.97
N ARG A 211 31.10 10.47 -1.06
CA ARG A 211 29.97 9.86 -0.34
C ARG A 211 28.77 9.63 -1.27
N VAL A 212 28.43 10.61 -2.11
CA VAL A 212 27.38 10.47 -3.12
C VAL A 212 27.72 9.33 -4.08
N ALA A 213 28.95 9.28 -4.59
CA ALA A 213 29.40 8.20 -5.46
C ALA A 213 29.30 6.82 -4.78
N ALA A 214 29.72 6.71 -3.52
CA ALA A 214 29.62 5.47 -2.75
C ALA A 214 28.16 5.01 -2.57
N MET A 215 27.25 5.94 -2.25
CA MET A 215 25.82 5.68 -2.15
C MET A 215 25.24 5.19 -3.48
N LEU A 216 25.57 5.86 -4.60
CA LEU A 216 25.12 5.47 -5.93
C LEU A 216 25.66 4.10 -6.37
N CYS A 217 26.91 3.76 -6.04
CA CYS A 217 27.45 2.42 -6.30
C CYS A 217 26.67 1.34 -5.54
N GLY A 218 26.32 1.60 -4.27
CA GLY A 218 25.48 0.68 -3.49
C GLY A 218 24.09 0.51 -4.09
N VAL A 219 23.44 1.60 -4.51
CA VAL A 219 22.12 1.56 -5.17
C VAL A 219 22.21 0.74 -6.46
N LEU A 220 23.20 1.01 -7.31
CA LEU A 220 23.41 0.28 -8.56
C LEU A 220 23.63 -1.22 -8.32
N ALA A 221 24.37 -1.60 -7.28
CA ALA A 221 24.58 -3.00 -6.94
C ALA A 221 23.27 -3.72 -6.59
N VAL A 222 22.42 -3.11 -5.77
CA VAL A 222 21.10 -3.68 -5.47
C VAL A 222 20.24 -3.75 -6.72
N THR A 223 20.23 -2.71 -7.56
CA THR A 223 19.48 -2.72 -8.82
C THR A 223 19.89 -3.89 -9.72
N ILE A 224 21.21 -4.11 -9.92
CA ILE A 224 21.72 -5.21 -10.72
C ILE A 224 21.35 -6.57 -10.09
N CYS A 225 21.56 -6.73 -8.79
CA CYS A 225 21.21 -7.97 -8.09
C CYS A 225 19.71 -8.27 -8.20
N THR A 226 18.84 -7.27 -8.03
CA THR A 226 17.38 -7.44 -8.17
C THR A 226 16.99 -7.80 -9.60
N LEU A 227 17.59 -7.16 -10.62
CA LEU A 227 17.35 -7.54 -12.03
C LEU A 227 17.68 -9.01 -12.28
N ILE A 228 18.82 -9.48 -11.77
CA ILE A 228 19.22 -10.89 -11.89
C ILE A 228 18.23 -11.79 -11.14
N MET A 229 17.92 -11.48 -9.88
CA MET A 229 17.02 -12.29 -9.05
C MET A 229 15.61 -12.41 -9.64
N VAL A 230 15.04 -11.32 -10.14
CA VAL A 230 13.71 -11.34 -10.79
C VAL A 230 13.73 -12.21 -12.05
N ALA A 231 14.83 -12.20 -12.80
CA ALA A 231 14.97 -13.02 -14.01
C ALA A 231 15.25 -14.51 -13.71
N SER A 232 15.92 -14.83 -12.60
CA SER A 232 16.45 -16.18 -12.36
C SER A 232 15.86 -16.93 -11.17
N THR A 233 15.05 -16.29 -10.32
CA THR A 233 14.56 -16.89 -9.06
C THR A 233 13.07 -16.66 -8.83
N VAL A 234 12.52 -17.37 -7.83
CA VAL A 234 11.16 -17.11 -7.33
C VAL A 234 11.16 -15.81 -6.53
N GLN A 235 10.20 -14.95 -6.81
CA GLN A 235 9.99 -13.66 -6.15
C GLN A 235 9.28 -13.84 -4.80
N MET A 236 9.29 -12.78 -3.97
CA MET A 236 8.56 -12.72 -2.69
C MET A 236 8.99 -13.74 -1.62
N ARG A 237 10.21 -14.26 -1.69
CA ARG A 237 10.78 -15.19 -0.70
C ARG A 237 10.76 -14.64 0.74
N TYR A 238 10.75 -13.33 0.87
CA TYR A 238 10.67 -12.62 2.15
C TYR A 238 9.29 -12.72 2.83
N LEU A 239 8.25 -13.25 2.18
CA LEU A 239 6.94 -13.41 2.81
C LEU A 239 6.94 -14.51 3.89
N THR A 240 7.60 -15.63 3.62
CA THR A 240 7.79 -16.71 4.61
C THR A 240 9.03 -16.48 5.46
N GLN A 241 10.05 -15.83 4.89
CA GLN A 241 11.33 -15.56 5.56
C GLN A 241 11.65 -14.04 5.55
N PRO A 242 10.98 -13.21 6.37
CA PRO A 242 11.14 -11.75 6.33
C PRO A 242 12.56 -11.24 6.51
N TRP A 243 13.41 -11.99 7.22
CA TRP A 243 14.81 -11.67 7.42
C TRP A 243 15.62 -11.66 6.11
N LEU A 244 15.15 -12.29 5.03
CA LEU A 244 15.81 -12.29 3.72
C LEU A 244 15.93 -10.89 3.11
N VAL A 245 15.10 -9.93 3.51
CA VAL A 245 15.23 -8.53 3.06
C VAL A 245 16.66 -7.98 3.32
N VAL A 246 17.29 -8.41 4.41
CA VAL A 246 18.64 -7.97 4.78
C VAL A 246 19.71 -8.48 3.80
N PRO A 247 19.90 -9.80 3.60
CA PRO A 247 20.90 -10.31 2.65
C PRO A 247 20.55 -10.04 1.18
N LEU A 248 19.27 -9.85 0.82
CA LEU A 248 18.87 -9.59 -0.56
C LEU A 248 19.05 -8.11 -0.96
N TYR A 249 18.81 -7.17 -0.05
CA TYR A 249 18.78 -5.73 -0.40
C TYR A 249 19.72 -4.87 0.45
N TRP A 250 19.73 -5.03 1.78
CA TRP A 250 20.52 -4.15 2.66
C TRP A 250 22.01 -4.43 2.62
N MET A 251 22.42 -5.69 2.79
CA MET A 251 23.82 -6.07 2.83
C MET A 251 24.54 -5.81 1.49
N PRO A 252 23.96 -6.13 0.32
CA PRO A 252 24.57 -5.78 -0.97
C PRO A 252 24.83 -4.27 -1.11
N TYR A 253 23.86 -3.43 -0.72
CA TYR A 253 24.04 -1.98 -0.68
C TYR A 253 25.19 -1.60 0.26
N LEU A 254 25.16 -2.06 1.51
CA LEU A 254 26.15 -1.71 2.54
C LEU A 254 27.56 -2.16 2.15
N ILE A 255 27.73 -3.38 1.66
CA ILE A 255 29.04 -3.92 1.24
C ILE A 255 29.64 -3.05 0.15
N VAL A 256 28.87 -2.74 -0.89
CA VAL A 256 29.38 -1.96 -2.04
C VAL A 256 29.58 -0.50 -1.67
N ALA A 257 28.66 0.12 -0.92
CA ALA A 257 28.78 1.50 -0.48
C ALA A 257 29.99 1.70 0.45
N VAL A 258 30.18 0.81 1.43
CA VAL A 258 31.35 0.83 2.33
C VAL A 258 32.65 0.57 1.56
N GLY A 259 32.65 -0.38 0.63
CA GLY A 259 33.78 -0.68 -0.23
C GLY A 259 34.20 0.51 -1.09
N ALA A 260 33.24 1.15 -1.76
CA ALA A 260 33.44 2.35 -2.57
C ALA A 260 33.93 3.54 -1.71
N ALA A 261 33.35 3.73 -0.52
CA ALA A 261 33.78 4.74 0.44
C ALA A 261 35.24 4.54 0.88
N GLN A 262 35.66 3.31 1.16
CA GLN A 262 37.04 2.99 1.51
C GLN A 262 38.00 3.12 0.33
N ALA A 263 37.58 2.74 -0.87
CA ALA A 263 38.39 2.89 -2.09
C ALA A 263 38.64 4.37 -2.40
N PHE A 264 37.62 5.20 -2.28
CA PHE A 264 37.73 6.65 -2.41
C PHE A 264 38.65 7.26 -1.35
N ASP A 265 38.52 6.84 -0.10
CA ASP A 265 39.42 7.24 0.99
C ASP A 265 40.87 6.77 0.75
N ALA A 266 41.07 5.59 0.16
CA ALA A 266 42.39 5.08 -0.21
C ALA A 266 43.07 5.93 -1.28
N TRP A 267 42.31 6.34 -2.29
CA TRP A 267 42.79 7.20 -3.35
C TRP A 267 43.15 8.61 -2.84
N THR A 268 42.30 9.19 -1.97
CA THR A 268 42.57 10.51 -1.37
C THR A 268 43.65 10.51 -0.29
N LEU A 269 43.85 9.41 0.44
CA LEU A 269 44.89 9.30 1.48
C LEU A 269 46.28 9.60 0.95
N LYS A 270 46.60 9.10 -0.26
CA LYS A 270 47.88 9.35 -0.94
C LYS A 270 48.16 10.85 -1.13
N ARG A 271 47.14 11.70 -1.08
CA ARG A 271 47.22 13.15 -1.32
C ARG A 271 47.11 14.00 -0.05
N ASN A 272 46.53 13.48 1.04
CA ASN A 272 46.02 14.32 2.14
C ASN A 272 46.74 14.16 3.50
N GLY A 273 47.43 13.05 3.77
CA GLY A 273 48.22 12.85 5.01
C GLY A 273 47.44 12.88 6.34
N LEU A 274 46.10 12.88 6.31
CA LEU A 274 45.24 12.99 7.51
C LEU A 274 45.19 11.68 8.32
N SER A 275 45.05 11.81 9.65
CA SER A 275 44.83 10.65 10.54
C SER A 275 43.50 9.96 10.24
N ARG A 276 43.33 8.70 10.69
CA ARG A 276 42.07 7.96 10.49
C ARG A 276 40.88 8.67 11.17
N SER A 277 41.07 9.12 12.41
CA SER A 277 40.03 9.84 13.15
C SER A 277 39.60 11.11 12.43
N LEU A 278 40.55 11.86 11.88
CA LEU A 278 40.25 13.10 11.19
C LEU A 278 39.50 12.88 9.87
N ARG A 279 39.81 11.80 9.15
CA ARG A 279 39.09 11.41 7.92
C ARG A 279 37.68 10.89 8.21
N CYS A 280 37.50 10.15 9.30
CA CYS A 280 36.18 9.73 9.79
C CYS A 280 35.29 10.96 10.04
N VAL A 281 35.77 11.91 10.86
CA VAL A 281 35.02 13.13 11.17
C VAL A 281 34.77 13.98 9.93
N GLN A 282 35.73 14.06 8.99
CA GLN A 282 35.52 14.72 7.69
C GLN A 282 34.41 14.06 6.87
N ALA A 283 34.37 12.73 6.81
CA ALA A 283 33.33 11.99 6.10
C ALA A 283 31.96 12.19 6.75
N MET A 284 31.89 12.18 8.09
CA MET A 284 30.65 12.45 8.82
C MET A 284 30.17 13.91 8.60
N ALA A 285 31.08 14.88 8.57
CA ALA A 285 30.75 16.26 8.23
C ALA A 285 30.24 16.39 6.79
N ALA A 286 30.83 15.66 5.84
CA ALA A 286 30.35 15.61 4.47
C ALA A 286 28.94 15.01 4.38
N THR A 287 28.64 13.95 5.12
CA THR A 287 27.29 13.36 5.18
C THR A 287 26.27 14.33 5.77
N ARG A 288 26.60 15.03 6.87
CA ARG A 288 25.73 16.06 7.45
C ARG A 288 25.48 17.22 6.49
N LEU A 289 26.48 17.64 5.72
CA LEU A 289 26.32 18.64 4.67
C LEU A 289 25.28 18.17 3.64
N LEU A 290 25.42 16.94 3.14
CA LEU A 290 24.49 16.37 2.17
C LEU A 290 23.06 16.28 2.73
N LEU A 291 22.89 15.77 3.95
CA LEU A 291 21.57 15.68 4.59
C LEU A 291 20.94 17.06 4.83
N SER A 292 21.73 18.06 5.21
CA SER A 292 21.24 19.44 5.40
C SER A 292 20.76 20.04 4.09
N CYS A 293 21.52 19.87 3.00
CA CYS A 293 21.11 20.32 1.68
C CYS A 293 19.86 19.59 1.18
N SER A 294 19.80 18.26 1.34
CA SER A 294 18.63 17.46 0.97
C SER A 294 17.38 17.90 1.73
N LEU A 295 17.49 18.16 3.04
CA LEU A 295 16.38 18.64 3.85
C LEU A 295 15.86 20.00 3.35
N LEU A 296 16.76 20.94 3.02
CA LEU A 296 16.38 22.24 2.45
C LEU A 296 15.67 22.10 1.09
N VAL A 297 16.14 21.19 0.23
CA VAL A 297 15.47 20.88 -1.04
C VAL A 297 14.08 20.27 -0.80
N LEU A 298 13.95 19.36 0.17
CA LEU A 298 12.67 18.76 0.52
C LEU A 298 11.68 19.79 1.10
N CYS A 299 12.15 20.83 1.78
CA CYS A 299 11.31 21.95 2.20
C CYS A 299 10.69 22.72 1.01
N CYS A 300 11.26 22.61 -0.19
CA CYS A 300 10.67 23.20 -1.40
C CYS A 300 9.54 22.35 -2.00
N VAL A 301 9.25 21.15 -1.47
CA VAL A 301 8.24 20.22 -1.99
C VAL A 301 7.17 19.95 -0.91
N PRO A 302 6.06 20.72 -0.89
CA PRO A 302 5.02 20.60 0.15
C PRO A 302 4.42 19.20 0.28
N ALA A 303 4.29 18.47 -0.83
CA ALA A 303 3.74 17.10 -0.86
C ALA A 303 4.55 16.09 -0.04
N LEU A 304 5.82 16.38 0.27
CA LEU A 304 6.71 15.48 1.01
C LEU A 304 6.84 15.86 2.50
N THR A 305 5.98 16.76 3.01
CA THR A 305 6.09 17.25 4.38
C THR A 305 6.10 16.14 5.43
N SER A 306 5.21 15.16 5.29
CA SER A 306 5.12 14.01 6.21
C SER A 306 6.33 13.06 6.15
N LEU A 307 7.26 13.22 5.19
CA LEU A 307 8.51 12.43 5.10
C LEU A 307 9.72 13.13 5.68
N ARG A 308 9.69 14.46 5.84
CA ARG A 308 10.90 15.23 6.15
C ARG A 308 11.51 14.87 7.49
N TYR A 309 10.71 14.37 8.44
CA TYR A 309 11.21 13.87 9.73
C TYR A 309 12.20 12.71 9.60
N LEU A 310 12.14 11.93 8.52
CA LEU A 310 13.12 10.87 8.22
C LEU A 310 14.53 11.44 7.95
N PHE A 311 14.63 12.74 7.64
CA PHE A 311 15.87 13.47 7.46
C PHE A 311 16.16 14.37 8.66
N SER A 312 15.18 15.16 9.12
CA SER A 312 15.41 16.14 10.18
C SER A 312 15.68 15.51 11.55
N ALA A 313 14.94 14.46 11.94
CA ALA A 313 15.16 13.80 13.23
C ALA A 313 16.58 13.19 13.37
N PRO A 314 17.07 12.34 12.45
CA PRO A 314 18.44 11.85 12.53
C PRO A 314 19.49 12.95 12.35
N LEU A 315 19.27 13.93 11.46
CA LEU A 315 20.21 15.04 11.27
C LEU A 315 20.38 15.88 12.54
N PHE A 316 19.30 16.15 13.28
CA PHE A 316 19.36 16.88 14.54
C PHE A 316 20.23 16.15 15.58
N ILE A 317 20.00 14.84 15.75
CA ILE A 317 20.79 13.98 16.64
C ILE A 317 22.26 13.97 16.20
N MET A 318 22.51 13.71 14.91
CA MET A 318 23.87 13.68 14.34
C MET A 318 24.61 15.00 14.51
N SER A 319 23.91 16.14 14.41
CA SER A 319 24.50 17.46 14.55
C SER A 319 24.88 17.76 15.99
N GLY A 320 24.02 17.41 16.95
CA GLY A 320 24.31 17.54 18.38
C GLY A 320 25.48 16.65 18.82
N THR A 321 25.49 15.39 18.39
CA THR A 321 26.57 14.46 18.75
C THR A 321 27.88 14.75 18.03
N ALA A 322 27.83 15.34 16.83
CA ALA A 322 29.03 15.78 16.12
C ALA A 322 29.84 16.82 16.90
N VAL A 323 29.20 17.73 17.64
CA VAL A 323 29.89 18.72 18.47
C VAL A 323 30.74 18.03 19.54
N LEU A 324 30.17 17.01 20.20
CA LEU A 324 30.86 16.21 21.22
C LEU A 324 32.01 15.40 20.62
N SER A 325 31.77 14.71 19.49
CA SER A 325 32.79 13.95 18.75
C SER A 325 33.96 14.84 18.33
N LEU A 326 33.67 16.00 17.72
CA LEU A 326 34.67 16.98 17.26
C LEU A 326 35.52 17.51 18.41
N ALA A 327 34.89 17.85 19.53
CA ALA A 327 35.60 18.31 20.73
C ALA A 327 36.49 17.18 21.29
N ALA A 328 35.96 15.96 21.40
CA ALA A 328 36.73 14.82 21.90
C ALA A 328 37.96 14.52 21.01
N VAL A 329 37.80 14.50 19.68
CA VAL A 329 38.92 14.27 18.74
C VAL A 329 39.96 15.40 18.80
N ARG A 330 39.56 16.63 19.12
CA ARG A 330 40.46 17.79 19.22
C ARG A 330 41.26 17.82 20.51
N TYR A 331 40.58 17.63 21.64
CA TYR A 331 41.13 17.85 22.96
C TYR A 331 41.60 16.57 23.64
N VAL A 332 41.09 15.42 23.22
CA VAL A 332 41.47 14.10 23.73
C VAL A 332 42.20 13.35 22.63
N ALA A 333 43.42 12.89 22.91
CA ALA A 333 44.21 12.09 21.97
C ALA A 333 43.64 10.65 21.85
N LEU A 334 42.46 10.52 21.25
CA LEU A 334 41.76 9.25 21.11
C LEU A 334 42.50 8.29 20.16
N ARG A 335 42.72 7.06 20.62
CA ARG A 335 43.11 5.95 19.74
C ARG A 335 41.93 5.56 18.84
N GLY A 336 42.21 5.00 17.67
CA GLY A 336 41.16 4.68 16.68
C GLY A 336 40.01 3.80 17.20
N TRP A 337 40.27 2.86 18.13
CA TRP A 337 39.23 2.04 18.73
C TRP A 337 38.38 2.79 19.77
N GLN A 338 38.98 3.75 20.50
CA GLN A 338 38.24 4.60 21.45
C GLN A 338 37.29 5.53 20.70
N HIS A 339 37.77 6.11 19.60
CA HIS A 339 36.95 6.90 18.70
C HIS A 339 35.81 6.05 18.09
N LEU A 340 36.06 4.80 17.71
CA LEU A 340 35.02 3.90 17.22
C LEU A 340 33.92 3.66 18.27
N ILE A 341 34.28 3.38 19.53
CA ILE A 341 33.30 3.18 20.60
C ILE A 341 32.49 4.46 20.84
N LEU A 342 33.14 5.62 20.82
CA LEU A 342 32.47 6.91 20.93
C LEU A 342 31.43 7.10 19.81
N GLU A 343 31.81 6.88 18.55
CA GLU A 343 30.89 7.07 17.42
C GLU A 343 29.74 6.06 17.42
N ILE A 344 29.96 4.82 17.84
CA ILE A 344 28.88 3.83 18.00
C ILE A 344 27.88 4.30 19.06
N ALA A 345 28.37 4.76 20.22
CA ALA A 345 27.49 5.23 21.30
C ALA A 345 26.70 6.48 20.89
N LEU A 346 27.35 7.41 20.18
CA LEU A 346 26.73 8.67 19.73
C LEU A 346 25.75 8.48 18.56
N SER A 347 25.98 7.51 17.67
CA SER A 347 25.07 7.24 16.54
C SER A 347 23.85 6.40 16.94
N LEU A 348 23.92 5.65 18.05
CA LEU A 348 22.89 4.70 18.47
C LEU A 348 21.46 5.27 18.45
N PRO A 349 21.17 6.49 18.95
CA PRO A 349 19.80 7.00 18.94
C PRO A 349 19.25 7.21 17.52
N SER A 350 20.05 7.79 16.63
CA SER A 350 19.64 8.01 15.23
C SER A 350 19.46 6.70 14.47
N VAL A 351 20.34 5.73 14.71
CA VAL A 351 20.29 4.39 14.12
C VAL A 351 19.03 3.65 14.58
N MET A 352 18.74 3.68 15.88
CA MET A 352 17.55 3.02 16.44
C MET A 352 16.24 3.62 15.93
N LEU A 353 16.15 4.95 15.79
CA LEU A 353 15.00 5.58 15.15
C LEU A 353 14.79 5.05 13.73
N MET A 354 15.83 5.10 12.91
CA MET A 354 15.73 4.70 11.51
C MET A 354 15.46 3.20 11.33
N PHE A 355 16.06 2.34 12.16
CA PHE A 355 15.73 0.91 12.17
C PHE A 355 14.28 0.66 12.59
N SER A 356 13.76 1.39 13.59
CA SER A 356 12.36 1.24 14.02
C SER A 356 11.39 1.58 12.90
N VAL A 357 11.64 2.69 12.19
CA VAL A 357 10.83 3.08 11.01
C VAL A 357 10.93 2.02 9.93
N SER A 358 12.14 1.52 9.63
CA SER A 358 12.37 0.50 8.61
C SER A 358 11.59 -0.78 8.90
N LEU A 359 11.65 -1.28 10.15
CA LEU A 359 10.92 -2.48 10.57
C LEU A 359 9.41 -2.33 10.43
N ARG A 360 8.86 -1.14 10.74
CA ARG A 360 7.42 -0.86 10.60
C ARG A 360 7.01 -0.77 9.15
N LEU A 361 7.83 -0.12 8.32
CA LEU A 361 7.56 -0.01 6.90
C LEU A 361 7.59 -1.38 6.24
N ASP A 362 8.61 -2.21 6.50
CA ASP A 362 8.69 -3.57 5.96
C ASP A 362 7.53 -4.45 6.44
N ALA A 363 7.13 -4.35 7.72
CA ALA A 363 5.99 -5.11 8.26
C ALA A 363 4.70 -4.89 7.47
N GLN A 364 4.50 -3.69 6.92
CA GLN A 364 3.33 -3.35 6.10
C GLN A 364 3.56 -3.56 4.60
N MET A 365 4.75 -3.19 4.09
CA MET A 365 5.02 -3.15 2.66
C MET A 365 5.24 -4.53 2.07
N LEU A 366 5.95 -5.43 2.76
CA LEU A 366 6.25 -6.76 2.22
C LEU A 366 4.96 -7.54 1.90
N PRO A 367 3.96 -7.62 2.79
CA PRO A 367 2.69 -8.28 2.48
C PRO A 367 1.80 -7.45 1.55
N THR A 368 1.94 -6.12 1.53
CA THR A 368 1.19 -5.29 0.58
C THR A 368 1.62 -5.53 -0.86
N MET A 369 2.91 -5.77 -1.10
CA MET A 369 3.40 -6.09 -2.44
C MET A 369 2.91 -7.45 -2.95
N SER A 370 2.65 -8.41 -2.06
CA SER A 370 2.10 -9.72 -2.48
C SER A 370 0.63 -9.69 -2.89
N ARG A 371 -0.12 -8.65 -2.49
CA ARG A 371 -1.53 -8.43 -2.90
C ARG A 371 -1.69 -7.38 -4.01
N SER A 372 -0.60 -6.98 -4.68
CA SER A 372 -0.61 -5.89 -5.67
C SER A 372 -1.01 -6.33 -7.09
N GLY A 373 -1.16 -7.64 -7.35
CA GLY A 373 -1.42 -8.21 -8.69
C GLY A 373 -0.31 -7.98 -9.74
N GLY A 374 0.74 -7.23 -9.39
CA GLY A 374 1.86 -6.91 -10.27
C GLY A 374 2.72 -8.13 -10.58
N ALA A 375 3.31 -8.18 -11.78
CA ALA A 375 4.13 -9.31 -12.21
C ALA A 375 5.51 -9.38 -11.52
N ALA A 376 6.02 -8.26 -11.02
CA ALA A 376 7.36 -8.17 -10.46
C ALA A 376 7.44 -7.30 -9.17
N PRO A 377 6.82 -7.74 -8.06
CA PRO A 377 6.80 -6.99 -6.79
C PRO A 377 8.20 -6.74 -6.19
N ASP A 378 9.17 -7.61 -6.47
CA ASP A 378 10.52 -7.52 -5.89
C ASP A 378 11.26 -6.23 -6.30
N TYR A 379 10.92 -5.63 -7.46
CA TYR A 379 11.47 -4.32 -7.85
C TYR A 379 11.07 -3.22 -6.88
N THR A 380 9.79 -3.18 -6.51
CA THR A 380 9.26 -2.19 -5.57
C THR A 380 9.83 -2.42 -4.17
N VAL A 381 9.90 -3.67 -3.72
CA VAL A 381 10.51 -4.00 -2.42
C VAL A 381 11.99 -3.62 -2.38
N ALA A 382 12.74 -3.90 -3.44
CA ALA A 382 14.14 -3.51 -3.55
C ALA A 382 14.32 -1.99 -3.54
N ALA A 383 13.49 -1.24 -4.27
CA ALA A 383 13.54 0.22 -4.32
C ALA A 383 13.26 0.85 -2.94
N LEU A 384 12.25 0.36 -2.22
CA LEU A 384 11.94 0.80 -0.86
C LEU A 384 13.08 0.46 0.10
N ASN A 385 13.58 -0.77 0.06
CA ASN A 385 14.60 -1.24 0.99
C ASN A 385 15.98 -0.61 0.74
N VAL A 386 16.33 -0.32 -0.51
CA VAL A 386 17.57 0.42 -0.80
C VAL A 386 17.46 1.87 -0.33
N ALA A 387 16.29 2.51 -0.45
CA ALA A 387 16.06 3.85 0.10
C ALA A 387 16.17 3.86 1.63
N LEU A 388 15.59 2.87 2.31
CA LEU A 388 15.75 2.69 3.76
C LEU A 388 17.22 2.44 4.13
N ALA A 389 17.92 1.54 3.43
CA ALA A 389 19.32 1.24 3.68
C ALA A 389 20.22 2.48 3.48
N VAL A 390 19.93 3.31 2.48
CA VAL A 390 20.57 4.62 2.29
C VAL A 390 20.36 5.51 3.51
N LEU A 391 19.11 5.71 3.93
CA LEU A 391 18.79 6.57 5.07
C LEU A 391 19.46 6.06 6.36
N VAL A 392 19.38 4.77 6.66
CA VAL A 392 20.01 4.17 7.85
C VAL A 392 21.53 4.29 7.78
N SER A 393 22.14 3.93 6.64
CA SER A 393 23.60 4.02 6.48
C SER A 393 24.13 5.45 6.61
N SER A 394 23.33 6.46 6.25
CA SER A 394 23.71 7.87 6.39
C SER A 394 23.96 8.27 7.85
N THR A 395 23.25 7.65 8.80
CA THR A 395 23.40 7.92 10.24
C THR A 395 24.74 7.48 10.82
N VAL A 396 25.41 6.54 10.14
CA VAL A 396 26.72 5.96 10.56
C VAL A 396 27.83 6.20 9.53
N SER A 397 27.54 6.93 8.45
CA SER A 397 28.47 7.14 7.35
C SER A 397 29.70 7.94 7.80
N GLY A 398 30.87 7.35 7.64
CA GLY A 398 32.18 7.83 8.08
C GLY A 398 32.84 6.89 9.08
N ILE A 399 32.06 6.18 9.90
CA ILE A 399 32.56 5.20 10.89
C ILE A 399 33.34 4.08 10.19
N GLU A 400 32.95 3.72 8.97
CA GLU A 400 33.62 2.67 8.20
C GLU A 400 35.10 2.95 7.92
N LEU A 401 35.53 4.21 8.00
CA LEU A 401 36.92 4.64 7.81
C LEU A 401 37.81 4.39 9.05
N LEU A 402 37.22 4.08 10.21
CA LEU A 402 37.96 3.71 11.42
C LEU A 402 38.46 2.26 11.39
N PHE A 403 37.82 1.40 10.60
CA PHE A 403 38.21 0.00 10.47
C PHE A 403 39.49 -0.20 9.65
N SER A 404 40.20 -1.29 9.94
CA SER A 404 41.29 -1.75 9.07
C SER A 404 40.72 -2.25 7.76
N ARG A 405 41.17 -1.69 6.63
CA ARG A 405 40.73 -2.11 5.28
C ARG A 405 40.84 -3.62 5.08
N LYS A 406 41.99 -4.22 5.43
CA LYS A 406 42.21 -5.67 5.27
C LYS A 406 41.18 -6.49 6.05
N ARG A 407 40.94 -6.16 7.32
CA ARG A 407 39.97 -6.90 8.16
C ARG A 407 38.54 -6.68 7.71
N LEU A 408 38.19 -5.46 7.36
CA LEU A 408 36.86 -5.13 6.88
C LEU A 408 36.55 -5.88 5.58
N TRP A 409 37.45 -5.85 4.59
CA TRP A 409 37.25 -6.58 3.33
C TRP A 409 37.14 -8.09 3.53
N MET A 410 37.91 -8.70 4.45
CA MET A 410 37.73 -10.12 4.78
C MET A 410 36.31 -10.42 5.27
N VAL A 411 35.78 -9.58 6.18
CA VAL A 411 34.43 -9.75 6.72
C VAL A 411 33.37 -9.46 5.65
N LEU A 412 33.49 -8.36 4.90
CA LEU A 412 32.53 -7.99 3.85
C LEU A 412 32.49 -9.02 2.73
N SER A 413 33.63 -9.59 2.32
CA SER A 413 33.66 -10.66 1.32
C SER A 413 32.99 -11.95 1.82
N PHE A 414 33.20 -12.30 3.10
CA PHE A 414 32.54 -13.46 3.71
C PHE A 414 31.01 -13.26 3.78
N VAL A 415 30.55 -12.10 4.27
CA VAL A 415 29.12 -11.76 4.32
C VAL A 415 28.55 -11.66 2.91
N GLY A 416 29.30 -11.09 1.96
CA GLY A 416 28.91 -11.01 0.55
C GLY A 416 28.73 -12.37 -0.09
N ALA A 417 29.61 -13.33 0.19
CA ALA A 417 29.45 -14.71 -0.29
C ALA A 417 28.16 -15.35 0.26
N ILE A 418 27.85 -15.15 1.55
CA ILE A 418 26.59 -15.62 2.13
C ILE A 418 25.39 -14.96 1.45
N CYS A 419 25.43 -13.65 1.20
CA CYS A 419 24.35 -12.94 0.52
C CYS A 419 24.12 -13.50 -0.89
N VAL A 420 25.19 -13.72 -1.66
CA VAL A 420 25.11 -14.33 -3.01
C VAL A 420 24.50 -15.72 -2.93
N VAL A 421 24.91 -16.56 -1.98
CA VAL A 421 24.30 -17.89 -1.79
C VAL A 421 22.79 -17.75 -1.53
N LEU A 422 22.40 -16.91 -0.56
CA LEU A 422 20.99 -16.70 -0.21
C LEU A 422 20.16 -16.10 -1.35
N MET A 423 20.77 -15.27 -2.22
CA MET A 423 20.10 -14.74 -3.42
C MET A 423 19.62 -15.83 -4.37
N PHE A 424 20.31 -16.98 -4.46
CA PHE A 424 19.96 -18.06 -5.38
C PHE A 424 19.29 -19.27 -4.71
N VAL A 425 19.17 -19.30 -3.38
CA VAL A 425 18.40 -20.35 -2.69
C VAL A 425 16.89 -20.16 -2.93
N SER A 426 16.23 -21.22 -3.38
CA SER A 426 14.79 -21.23 -3.67
C SER A 426 13.97 -21.47 -2.39
N PHE A 427 13.63 -20.40 -1.68
CA PHE A 427 12.60 -20.46 -0.63
C PHE A 427 11.21 -20.37 -1.25
N SER A 428 10.23 -21.09 -0.71
CA SER A 428 8.84 -20.92 -1.12
C SER A 428 8.29 -19.59 -0.58
N PRO A 429 7.65 -18.75 -1.40
CA PRO A 429 7.00 -17.52 -0.93
C PRO A 429 5.71 -17.78 -0.14
N TYR A 430 5.18 -19.01 -0.20
CA TYR A 430 3.96 -19.40 0.52
C TYR A 430 4.20 -20.64 1.37
N ASP A 431 3.49 -20.70 2.48
CA ASP A 431 3.55 -21.78 3.46
C ASP A 431 2.15 -22.05 4.01
N GLU A 432 1.74 -23.31 4.03
CA GLU A 432 0.42 -23.73 4.49
C GLU A 432 0.25 -23.56 6.00
N ASP A 433 1.27 -23.92 6.76
CA ASP A 433 1.29 -23.82 8.22
C ASP A 433 1.69 -22.42 8.71
N GLY A 434 2.18 -21.59 7.79
CA GLY A 434 2.66 -20.24 8.04
C GLY A 434 1.58 -19.16 7.95
N THR A 435 2.03 -17.91 8.06
CA THR A 435 1.16 -16.72 7.94
C THR A 435 0.98 -16.24 6.49
N SER A 436 1.74 -16.80 5.56
CA SER A 436 1.83 -16.33 4.17
C SER A 436 1.18 -17.31 3.21
N LEU A 437 -0.14 -17.18 3.06
CA LEU A 437 -0.93 -17.92 2.09
C LEU A 437 -1.00 -17.19 0.74
N GLN A 438 -1.20 -17.94 -0.33
CA GLN A 438 -1.43 -17.37 -1.66
C GLN A 438 -2.91 -16.99 -1.81
N ARG A 439 -3.20 -15.73 -2.14
CA ARG A 439 -4.59 -15.24 -2.26
C ARG A 439 -5.17 -15.57 -3.63
N HIS A 440 -6.37 -16.14 -3.60
CA HIS A 440 -7.15 -16.51 -4.77
C HIS A 440 -8.58 -16.00 -4.62
N TYR A 441 -9.14 -15.46 -5.70
CA TYR A 441 -10.56 -15.12 -5.80
C TYR A 441 -11.13 -15.88 -6.99
N TRP A 442 -12.03 -16.80 -6.70
CA TRP A 442 -12.57 -17.76 -7.66
C TRP A 442 -14.07 -17.56 -7.79
N PHE A 443 -14.52 -17.26 -9.01
CA PHE A 443 -15.92 -17.08 -9.34
C PHE A 443 -16.41 -18.30 -10.10
N HIS A 444 -17.12 -19.21 -9.44
CA HIS A 444 -17.85 -20.28 -10.11
C HIS A 444 -19.07 -19.69 -10.80
N SER A 445 -19.05 -19.65 -12.12
CA SER A 445 -19.80 -18.70 -12.92
C SER A 445 -20.58 -19.34 -14.05
N GLU A 446 -21.79 -18.82 -14.30
CA GLU A 446 -22.49 -18.96 -15.57
C GLU A 446 -22.59 -17.57 -16.23
N ILE A 447 -22.19 -17.49 -17.49
CA ILE A 447 -22.26 -16.28 -18.33
C ILE A 447 -23.24 -16.57 -19.46
N VAL A 448 -24.31 -15.78 -19.55
CA VAL A 448 -25.36 -15.94 -20.56
C VAL A 448 -25.56 -14.62 -21.28
N SER A 449 -25.62 -14.65 -22.60
CA SER A 449 -25.93 -13.47 -23.41
C SER A 449 -27.25 -13.66 -24.13
N PHE A 450 -28.08 -12.61 -24.10
CA PHE A 450 -29.40 -12.57 -24.70
C PHE A 450 -29.42 -11.53 -25.82
N ASP A 451 -30.11 -11.84 -26.91
CA ASP A 451 -30.41 -10.86 -27.96
C ASP A 451 -31.57 -9.93 -27.56
N TYR A 452 -31.93 -9.02 -28.48
CA TYR A 452 -33.04 -8.09 -28.33
C TYR A 452 -34.41 -8.76 -28.11
N ASN A 453 -34.59 -9.99 -28.60
CA ASN A 453 -35.81 -10.77 -28.43
C ASN A 453 -35.78 -11.64 -27.15
N ASN A 454 -34.79 -11.40 -26.27
CA ASN A 454 -34.53 -12.19 -25.07
C ASN A 454 -34.23 -13.67 -25.36
N SER A 455 -33.69 -13.97 -26.55
CA SER A 455 -33.27 -15.31 -26.93
C SER A 455 -31.79 -15.53 -26.59
N THR A 456 -31.44 -16.73 -26.09
CA THR A 456 -30.06 -17.03 -25.68
C THR A 456 -29.16 -17.13 -26.91
N THR A 457 -28.14 -16.28 -27.00
CA THR A 457 -27.14 -16.29 -28.09
C THR A 457 -25.87 -17.04 -27.71
N SER A 458 -25.46 -16.94 -26.45
CA SER A 458 -24.31 -17.66 -25.91
C SER A 458 -24.53 -18.03 -24.45
N ARG A 459 -23.96 -19.17 -24.06
CA ARG A 459 -23.95 -19.66 -22.69
C ARG A 459 -22.61 -20.34 -22.42
N THR A 460 -21.94 -19.96 -21.35
CA THR A 460 -20.65 -20.53 -20.95
C THR A 460 -20.57 -20.62 -19.44
N SER A 461 -20.02 -21.71 -18.94
CA SER A 461 -19.83 -21.95 -17.51
C SER A 461 -18.39 -22.30 -17.19
N GLY A 462 -17.95 -21.93 -15.99
CA GLY A 462 -16.59 -22.19 -15.55
C GLY A 462 -16.22 -21.46 -14.28
N ILE A 463 -14.96 -21.59 -13.89
CA ILE A 463 -14.37 -20.89 -12.76
C ILE A 463 -13.50 -19.77 -13.29
N VAL A 464 -13.81 -18.53 -12.93
CA VAL A 464 -12.96 -17.38 -13.21
C VAL A 464 -12.01 -17.17 -12.05
N VAL A 465 -10.71 -17.25 -12.31
CA VAL A 465 -9.64 -17.00 -11.36
C VAL A 465 -9.00 -15.65 -11.68
N THR A 466 -9.17 -14.69 -10.79
CA THR A 466 -8.66 -13.32 -10.98
C THR A 466 -7.24 -13.15 -10.42
N LYS A 467 -6.42 -12.31 -11.05
CA LYS A 467 -5.02 -12.08 -10.69
C LYS A 467 -4.83 -11.05 -9.58
N HIS A 468 -5.00 -11.47 -8.32
CA HIS A 468 -4.80 -10.61 -7.13
C HIS A 468 -3.44 -10.77 -6.45
N ASP A 469 -2.74 -11.84 -6.79
CA ASP A 469 -1.40 -12.17 -6.33
C ASP A 469 -0.51 -12.45 -7.56
N PRO A 470 0.78 -12.09 -7.54
CA PRO A 470 1.70 -12.29 -8.67
C PRO A 470 1.70 -13.70 -9.29
N TYR A 471 1.45 -14.74 -8.48
CA TYR A 471 1.48 -16.14 -8.91
C TYR A 471 0.09 -16.80 -9.00
N SER A 472 -0.99 -16.07 -8.71
CA SER A 472 -2.34 -16.64 -8.57
C SER A 472 -2.78 -17.46 -9.79
N THR A 473 -2.76 -16.88 -11.00
CA THR A 473 -3.16 -17.60 -12.22
C THR A 473 -2.15 -18.66 -12.67
N GLN A 474 -0.85 -18.34 -12.64
CA GLN A 474 0.22 -19.22 -13.12
C GLN A 474 0.32 -20.57 -12.39
N ARG A 475 -0.12 -20.65 -11.13
CA ARG A 475 -0.04 -21.88 -10.32
C ARG A 475 -1.29 -22.77 -10.37
N VAL A 476 -2.40 -22.29 -10.92
CA VAL A 476 -3.69 -23.02 -10.91
C VAL A 476 -3.63 -24.26 -11.80
N LEU A 477 -3.25 -24.13 -13.07
CA LEU A 477 -3.19 -25.28 -13.98
C LEU A 477 -2.17 -26.34 -13.56
N PRO A 478 -0.92 -25.99 -13.15
CA PRO A 478 0.00 -26.97 -12.59
C PRO A 478 -0.55 -27.69 -11.36
N ALA A 479 -1.27 -26.98 -10.48
CA ALA A 479 -1.88 -27.57 -9.29
C ALA A 479 -3.02 -28.54 -9.65
N LEU A 480 -3.89 -28.17 -10.59
CA LEU A 480 -4.97 -29.03 -11.09
C LEU A 480 -4.42 -30.29 -11.76
N ALA A 481 -3.41 -30.15 -12.62
CA ALA A 481 -2.76 -31.27 -13.28
C ALA A 481 -2.10 -32.23 -12.28
N ALA A 482 -1.43 -31.69 -11.24
CA ALA A 482 -0.84 -32.49 -10.17
C ALA A 482 -1.88 -33.26 -9.36
N ALA A 483 -3.10 -32.73 -9.24
CA ALA A 483 -4.23 -33.40 -8.60
C ALA A 483 -5.03 -34.32 -9.54
N GLY A 484 -4.58 -34.52 -10.79
CA GLY A 484 -5.22 -35.40 -11.77
C GLY A 484 -6.39 -34.78 -12.55
N TYR A 485 -6.59 -33.46 -12.48
CA TYR A 485 -7.61 -32.75 -13.25
C TYR A 485 -7.04 -32.24 -14.56
N HIS A 486 -7.58 -32.73 -15.68
CA HIS A 486 -7.28 -32.25 -17.02
C HIS A 486 -8.41 -31.36 -17.54
N VAL A 487 -8.33 -30.08 -17.17
CA VAL A 487 -9.32 -29.07 -17.57
C VAL A 487 -8.83 -28.26 -18.76
N SER A 488 -9.77 -27.79 -19.59
CA SER A 488 -9.46 -26.74 -20.56
C SER A 488 -9.55 -25.38 -19.88
N ALA A 489 -8.66 -24.46 -20.25
CA ALA A 489 -8.66 -23.12 -19.70
C ALA A 489 -8.25 -22.08 -20.74
N ARG A 490 -8.67 -20.84 -20.51
CA ARG A 490 -8.30 -19.65 -21.28
C ARG A 490 -7.60 -18.65 -20.35
N GLU A 491 -6.46 -18.11 -20.77
CA GLU A 491 -5.61 -17.25 -19.94
C GLU A 491 -5.46 -15.81 -20.47
N ASP A 492 -5.92 -15.51 -21.68
CA ASP A 492 -5.82 -14.19 -22.30
C ASP A 492 -7.20 -13.65 -22.71
N PHE A 493 -7.52 -12.49 -22.13
CA PHE A 493 -8.75 -11.74 -22.33
C PHE A 493 -8.51 -10.34 -22.90
N THR A 494 -7.30 -10.04 -23.40
CA THR A 494 -6.93 -8.70 -23.87
C THR A 494 -7.90 -8.17 -24.93
N ALA A 495 -8.22 -8.99 -25.94
CA ALA A 495 -9.18 -8.62 -26.99
C ALA A 495 -10.60 -8.44 -26.44
N ASP A 496 -11.07 -9.34 -25.56
CA ASP A 496 -12.41 -9.21 -24.98
C ASP A 496 -12.53 -7.96 -24.10
N CYS A 497 -11.46 -7.55 -23.41
CA CYS A 497 -11.46 -6.31 -22.63
C CYS A 497 -11.55 -5.05 -23.50
N GLU A 498 -11.09 -5.10 -24.76
CA GLU A 498 -11.25 -4.01 -25.73
C GLU A 498 -12.68 -3.97 -26.30
N ASP A 499 -13.31 -5.13 -26.45
CA ASP A 499 -14.62 -5.24 -27.08
C ASP A 499 -15.80 -5.23 -26.12
N GLN A 500 -15.61 -5.69 -24.88
CA GLN A 500 -16.68 -5.92 -23.91
C GLN A 500 -16.41 -5.24 -22.57
N VAL A 501 -17.48 -4.74 -21.95
CA VAL A 501 -17.46 -4.23 -20.59
C VAL A 501 -16.98 -5.35 -19.64
N TYR A 502 -15.86 -5.08 -18.95
CA TYR A 502 -15.19 -6.03 -18.06
C TYR A 502 -14.85 -7.37 -18.74
N CYS A 503 -14.38 -7.32 -19.99
CA CYS A 503 -13.84 -8.48 -20.71
C CYS A 503 -14.83 -9.66 -20.88
N GLY A 504 -16.14 -9.41 -20.71
CA GLY A 504 -17.15 -10.48 -20.69
C GLY A 504 -17.17 -11.32 -19.41
N LEU A 505 -16.33 -11.02 -18.41
CA LEU A 505 -16.19 -11.80 -17.18
C LEU A 505 -17.01 -11.25 -15.99
N PRO A 506 -17.48 -12.10 -15.08
CA PRO A 506 -18.12 -11.68 -13.83
C PRO A 506 -17.14 -10.84 -12.98
N LEU A 507 -17.69 -9.90 -12.23
CA LEU A 507 -16.91 -8.92 -11.48
C LEU A 507 -17.70 -8.47 -10.27
N PHE A 508 -17.15 -8.69 -9.08
CA PHE A 508 -17.78 -8.26 -7.84
C PHE A 508 -17.45 -6.81 -7.47
N ARG A 509 -16.26 -6.30 -7.82
CA ARG A 509 -15.78 -4.95 -7.49
C ARG A 509 -15.07 -4.32 -8.68
N THR A 510 -15.34 -3.06 -9.00
CA THR A 510 -14.78 -2.35 -10.17
C THR A 510 -13.25 -2.29 -10.12
N SER A 511 -12.67 -2.21 -8.92
CA SER A 511 -11.22 -2.21 -8.72
C SER A 511 -10.54 -3.48 -9.24
N PHE A 512 -11.27 -4.59 -9.34
CA PHE A 512 -10.78 -5.85 -9.89
C PHE A 512 -10.79 -5.83 -11.43
N GLY A 513 -11.55 -4.92 -12.05
CA GLY A 513 -11.68 -4.80 -13.51
C GLY A 513 -10.34 -4.63 -14.23
N ARG A 514 -9.39 -3.89 -13.61
CA ARG A 514 -8.04 -3.68 -14.17
C ARG A 514 -7.19 -4.96 -14.26
N LEU A 515 -7.58 -6.01 -13.54
CA LEU A 515 -6.86 -7.29 -13.44
C LEU A 515 -7.52 -8.39 -14.29
N LEU A 516 -8.69 -8.13 -14.87
CA LEU A 516 -9.45 -9.14 -15.64
C LEU A 516 -8.76 -9.57 -16.93
N LYS A 517 -7.97 -8.69 -17.57
CA LYS A 517 -7.19 -9.04 -18.76
C LYS A 517 -6.23 -10.21 -18.53
N ASP A 518 -5.72 -10.33 -17.29
CA ASP A 518 -4.78 -11.36 -16.86
C ASP A 518 -5.47 -12.46 -16.05
N ALA A 519 -6.81 -12.53 -16.08
CA ALA A 519 -7.58 -13.58 -15.41
C ALA A 519 -7.51 -14.90 -16.18
N MET A 520 -7.80 -15.99 -15.49
CA MET A 520 -7.91 -17.33 -16.07
C MET A 520 -9.36 -17.80 -15.99
N PHE A 521 -9.89 -18.35 -17.08
CA PHE A 521 -11.20 -19.01 -17.11
C PHE A 521 -11.00 -20.50 -17.31
N VAL A 522 -11.35 -21.29 -16.29
CA VAL A 522 -11.31 -22.76 -16.32
C VAL A 522 -12.71 -23.27 -16.66
N TYR A 523 -12.86 -24.02 -17.76
CA TYR A 523 -14.16 -24.53 -18.17
C TYR A 523 -14.60 -25.69 -17.27
N THR A 524 -15.77 -25.53 -16.63
CA THR A 524 -16.39 -26.50 -15.71
C THR A 524 -17.93 -26.45 -15.85
N GLY A 525 -18.65 -27.31 -15.13
CA GLY A 525 -20.10 -27.19 -14.99
C GLY A 525 -20.54 -25.85 -14.35
N PRO A 526 -21.80 -25.44 -14.52
CA PRO A 526 -22.34 -24.19 -13.95
C PRO A 526 -22.50 -24.25 -12.43
N PRO A 527 -22.56 -23.08 -11.74
CA PRO A 527 -22.97 -23.01 -10.33
C PRO A 527 -24.42 -23.45 -10.13
N ALA A 528 -24.79 -23.75 -8.88
CA ALA A 528 -26.18 -24.00 -8.53
C ALA A 528 -27.05 -22.77 -8.84
N ALA A 529 -28.25 -23.01 -9.37
CA ALA A 529 -29.19 -21.94 -9.71
C ALA A 529 -29.60 -21.14 -8.46
N PHE A 530 -29.65 -19.82 -8.59
CA PHE A 530 -30.11 -18.96 -7.50
C PHE A 530 -31.62 -19.05 -7.31
N THR A 531 -32.06 -18.84 -6.07
CA THR A 531 -33.46 -18.69 -5.70
C THR A 531 -33.65 -17.34 -5.02
N PRO A 532 -34.38 -16.39 -5.62
CA PRO A 532 -34.95 -16.43 -6.97
C PRO A 532 -33.88 -16.45 -8.08
N PRO A 533 -34.22 -16.89 -9.30
CA PRO A 533 -33.27 -16.92 -10.42
C PRO A 533 -32.83 -15.51 -10.81
N VAL A 534 -31.62 -15.43 -11.36
CA VAL A 534 -31.06 -14.17 -11.83
C VAL A 534 -31.77 -13.74 -13.11
N SER A 535 -32.41 -12.57 -13.08
CA SER A 535 -33.10 -12.03 -14.26
C SER A 535 -33.08 -10.50 -14.27
N THR A 536 -33.06 -9.96 -15.48
CA THR A 536 -33.31 -8.53 -15.73
C THR A 536 -34.47 -8.44 -16.71
N ASN A 537 -35.52 -7.75 -16.32
CA ASN A 537 -36.69 -7.53 -17.16
C ASN A 537 -37.02 -6.04 -17.24
N VAL A 538 -37.68 -5.61 -18.31
CA VAL A 538 -38.23 -4.27 -18.48
C VAL A 538 -39.75 -4.38 -18.36
N SER A 539 -40.31 -3.93 -17.24
CA SER A 539 -41.76 -4.02 -16.99
C SER A 539 -42.56 -2.99 -17.76
N ALA A 540 -41.95 -1.83 -18.06
CA ALA A 540 -42.55 -0.80 -18.88
C ALA A 540 -41.49 0.01 -19.63
N ARG A 541 -41.86 0.43 -20.85
CA ARG A 541 -41.06 1.32 -21.69
C ARG A 541 -41.96 2.46 -22.17
N VAL A 542 -41.59 3.70 -21.85
CA VAL A 542 -42.36 4.90 -22.22
C VAL A 542 -41.44 5.88 -22.94
N CYS A 543 -41.69 6.13 -24.22
CA CYS A 543 -40.94 7.10 -25.02
C CYS A 543 -41.79 8.34 -25.32
N GLN A 544 -41.21 9.53 -25.09
CA GLN A 544 -41.80 10.83 -25.38
C GLN A 544 -40.74 11.73 -26.04
N ALA A 545 -41.02 12.20 -27.26
CA ALA A 545 -40.09 12.98 -28.07
C ALA A 545 -38.73 12.26 -28.23
N ASN A 546 -37.65 12.84 -27.71
CA ASN A 546 -36.29 12.27 -27.73
C ASN A 546 -35.90 11.58 -26.41
N SER A 547 -36.87 11.27 -25.55
CA SER A 547 -36.64 10.66 -24.25
C SER A 547 -37.34 9.31 -24.16
N CYS A 548 -36.66 8.28 -23.67
CA CYS A 548 -37.25 6.96 -23.40
C CYS A 548 -36.93 6.53 -21.98
N THR A 549 -37.96 6.31 -21.16
CA THR A 549 -37.84 5.78 -19.81
C THR A 549 -38.13 4.27 -19.80
N TYR A 550 -37.19 3.51 -19.27
CA TYR A 550 -37.27 2.07 -19.08
C TYR A 550 -37.40 1.78 -17.58
N LYS A 551 -38.39 0.97 -17.21
CA LYS A 551 -38.57 0.46 -15.84
C LYS A 551 -37.95 -0.92 -15.73
N PHE A 552 -36.73 -0.97 -15.20
CA PHE A 552 -36.02 -2.23 -15.00
C PHE A 552 -36.42 -2.89 -13.69
N GLN A 553 -36.59 -4.21 -13.73
CA GLN A 553 -36.76 -5.09 -12.59
C GLN A 553 -35.63 -6.11 -12.58
N PHE A 554 -34.86 -6.12 -11.51
CA PHE A 554 -33.72 -7.02 -11.33
C PHE A 554 -34.04 -8.02 -10.22
N THR A 555 -33.84 -9.31 -10.49
CA THR A 555 -33.91 -10.38 -9.48
C THR A 555 -32.58 -11.09 -9.39
N GLY A 556 -32.11 -11.39 -8.19
CA GLY A 556 -30.83 -12.08 -8.01
C GLY A 556 -30.46 -12.27 -6.55
N ALA A 557 -29.16 -12.41 -6.32
CA ALA A 557 -28.58 -12.53 -4.99
C ALA A 557 -28.49 -11.18 -4.27
N ASN A 558 -27.91 -11.18 -3.07
CA ASN A 558 -27.80 -9.98 -2.23
C ASN A 558 -26.76 -8.99 -2.74
N HIS A 559 -25.80 -9.42 -3.54
CA HIS A 559 -24.74 -8.58 -4.09
C HIS A 559 -24.82 -8.55 -5.61
N ASN A 560 -25.17 -7.38 -6.15
CA ASN A 560 -25.32 -7.19 -7.58
C ASN A 560 -24.51 -6.00 -8.08
N MET A 561 -24.06 -6.12 -9.32
CA MET A 561 -23.49 -5.05 -10.08
C MET A 561 -24.19 -4.99 -11.43
N PHE A 562 -24.66 -3.79 -11.79
CA PHE A 562 -25.32 -3.52 -13.06
C PHE A 562 -24.46 -2.58 -13.88
N THR A 563 -24.26 -2.90 -15.16
CA THR A 563 -23.63 -1.97 -16.10
C THR A 563 -24.63 -1.56 -17.16
N PHE A 564 -24.75 -0.27 -17.43
CA PHE A 564 -25.47 0.25 -18.58
C PHE A 564 -24.43 0.80 -19.57
N TRP A 565 -24.44 0.25 -20.78
CA TRP A 565 -23.55 0.65 -21.86
C TRP A 565 -24.40 1.09 -23.07
N PRO A 566 -24.83 2.37 -23.10
CA PRO A 566 -25.66 2.89 -24.17
C PRO A 566 -24.98 2.82 -25.54
N HIS A 567 -25.79 2.65 -26.58
CA HIS A 567 -25.33 2.65 -27.97
C HIS A 567 -24.97 4.06 -28.44
N ASN A 568 -24.40 4.15 -29.66
CA ASN A 568 -23.98 5.43 -30.21
C ASN A 568 -25.18 6.39 -30.32
N ASN A 569 -24.96 7.67 -29.97
CA ASN A 569 -25.99 8.71 -29.91
C ASN A 569 -27.10 8.47 -28.87
N VAL A 570 -26.86 7.59 -27.89
CA VAL A 570 -27.72 7.40 -26.72
C VAL A 570 -26.97 7.78 -25.45
N SER A 571 -27.63 8.48 -24.53
CA SER A 571 -27.05 8.84 -23.23
C SER A 571 -28.09 8.74 -22.11
N ILE A 572 -27.67 8.38 -20.89
CA ILE A 572 -28.56 8.40 -19.73
C ILE A 572 -28.74 9.85 -19.25
N SER A 573 -29.98 10.32 -19.18
CA SER A 573 -30.31 11.67 -18.68
C SER A 573 -30.62 11.69 -17.19
N SER A 574 -31.32 10.67 -16.69
CA SER A 574 -31.73 10.57 -15.29
C SER A 574 -32.10 9.12 -14.92
N TRP A 575 -32.18 8.84 -13.63
CA TRP A 575 -32.70 7.58 -13.08
C TRP A 575 -33.52 7.83 -11.81
N SER A 576 -34.22 6.82 -11.28
CA SER A 576 -35.03 6.95 -10.05
C SER A 576 -34.22 7.06 -8.75
N LEU A 577 -32.89 6.93 -8.80
CA LEU A 577 -32.02 7.13 -7.64
C LEU A 577 -31.84 8.62 -7.32
N ARG A 578 -31.54 8.92 -6.05
CA ARG A 578 -31.34 10.30 -5.57
C ARG A 578 -30.12 11.00 -6.19
N SER A 579 -29.08 10.24 -6.53
CA SER A 579 -27.88 10.76 -7.18
C SER A 579 -28.13 11.07 -8.66
N THR A 580 -27.32 11.93 -9.26
CA THR A 580 -27.32 12.06 -10.73
C THR A 580 -26.51 10.92 -11.36
N PRO A 581 -26.89 10.40 -12.55
CA PRO A 581 -26.07 9.45 -13.28
C PRO A 581 -24.68 10.02 -13.56
N GLN A 582 -23.64 9.28 -13.19
CA GLN A 582 -22.25 9.64 -13.45
C GLN A 582 -21.59 8.57 -14.32
N VAL A 583 -20.87 9.01 -15.36
CA VAL A 583 -20.11 8.10 -16.21
C VAL A 583 -19.00 7.47 -15.38
N SER A 584 -19.00 6.14 -15.32
CA SER A 584 -17.98 5.39 -14.58
C SER A 584 -16.70 5.27 -15.39
N PHE A 585 -16.80 4.93 -16.68
CA PHE A 585 -15.67 4.88 -17.62
C PHE A 585 -16.15 4.88 -19.07
N TYR A 586 -15.23 4.84 -20.03
CA TYR A 586 -15.55 4.74 -21.45
C TYR A 586 -15.08 3.40 -22.01
N GLN A 587 -15.95 2.71 -22.73
CA GLN A 587 -15.65 1.49 -23.48
C GLN A 587 -15.95 1.73 -24.96
N ARG A 588 -14.95 1.56 -25.82
CA ARG A 588 -15.03 1.87 -27.27
C ARG A 588 -15.57 3.29 -27.56
N GLY A 589 -15.16 4.26 -26.74
CA GLY A 589 -15.60 5.65 -26.86
C GLY A 589 -17.04 5.92 -26.39
N ARG A 590 -17.77 4.91 -25.91
CA ARG A 590 -19.13 5.05 -25.35
C ARG A 590 -19.09 5.07 -23.82
N PRO A 591 -19.91 5.88 -23.14
CA PRO A 591 -19.94 5.91 -21.68
C PRO A 591 -20.51 4.62 -21.09
N VAL A 592 -19.95 4.15 -19.98
CA VAL A 592 -20.44 3.04 -19.17
C VAL A 592 -20.84 3.58 -17.80
N TYR A 593 -22.03 3.22 -17.36
CA TYR A 593 -22.55 3.56 -16.03
C TYR A 593 -22.62 2.30 -15.19
N VAL A 594 -22.06 2.33 -13.98
CA VAL A 594 -22.03 1.20 -13.06
C VAL A 594 -22.87 1.51 -11.83
N LEU A 595 -23.72 0.55 -11.44
CA LEU A 595 -24.49 0.59 -10.21
C LEU A 595 -24.18 -0.63 -9.34
N TYR A 596 -23.99 -0.40 -8.05
CA TYR A 596 -23.89 -1.43 -7.03
C TYR A 596 -25.17 -1.51 -6.23
N HIS A 597 -25.66 -2.74 -6.05
CA HIS A 597 -26.80 -3.01 -5.20
C HIS A 597 -26.43 -4.14 -4.23
N SER A 598 -26.35 -3.78 -2.96
CA SER A 598 -26.07 -4.71 -1.85
C SER A 598 -27.23 -4.68 -0.86
N LEU A 599 -27.72 -5.86 -0.47
CA LEU A 599 -28.74 -6.01 0.58
C LEU A 599 -28.12 -6.67 1.81
N ALA A 600 -28.14 -5.95 2.92
CA ALA A 600 -27.71 -6.43 4.22
C ALA A 600 -28.94 -6.77 5.08
N THR A 601 -29.69 -7.82 4.72
CA THR A 601 -30.87 -8.23 5.51
C THR A 601 -30.94 -9.72 5.77
N TYR A 602 -31.21 -10.03 7.04
CA TYR A 602 -31.62 -11.34 7.56
C TYR A 602 -33.09 -11.66 7.23
N ASN A 603 -33.75 -10.84 6.40
CA ASN A 603 -35.19 -10.89 6.15
C ASN A 603 -35.48 -11.28 4.69
N GLY A 604 -36.33 -12.28 4.50
CA GLY A 604 -36.61 -12.96 3.23
C GLY A 604 -37.68 -12.33 2.34
N ASP A 605 -37.94 -11.02 2.46
CA ASP A 605 -38.94 -10.34 1.64
C ASP A 605 -38.35 -9.92 0.28
N SER A 606 -38.93 -10.46 -0.79
CA SER A 606 -38.87 -10.06 -2.21
C SER A 606 -37.60 -9.30 -2.68
N ASN A 607 -36.65 -10.05 -3.24
CA ASN A 607 -35.37 -9.59 -3.83
C ASN A 607 -35.50 -8.87 -5.20
N VAL A 608 -36.59 -8.14 -5.46
CA VAL A 608 -36.75 -7.38 -6.71
C VAL A 608 -36.25 -5.96 -6.50
N PHE A 609 -35.18 -5.60 -7.20
CA PHE A 609 -34.69 -4.22 -7.27
C PHE A 609 -35.28 -3.54 -8.51
N GLU A 610 -36.01 -2.44 -8.31
CA GLU A 610 -36.61 -1.66 -9.39
C GLU A 610 -35.83 -0.37 -9.65
N LEU A 611 -35.59 -0.07 -10.92
CA LEU A 611 -34.88 1.13 -11.35
C LEU A 611 -35.49 1.70 -12.62
N ASP A 612 -35.96 2.94 -12.56
CA ASP A 612 -36.38 3.67 -13.75
C ASP A 612 -35.15 4.39 -14.32
N VAL A 613 -34.81 4.15 -15.58
CA VAL A 613 -33.69 4.81 -16.27
C VAL A 613 -34.23 5.53 -17.50
N THR A 614 -33.93 6.83 -17.60
CA THR A 614 -34.34 7.65 -18.74
C THR A 614 -33.14 7.90 -19.65
N PHE A 615 -33.31 7.57 -20.92
CA PHE A 615 -32.33 7.74 -21.98
C PHE A 615 -32.75 8.87 -22.91
N ASN A 616 -31.80 9.70 -23.30
CA ASN A 616 -31.93 10.58 -24.45
C ASN A 616 -31.61 9.77 -25.72
N VAL A 617 -32.63 9.56 -26.56
CA VAL A 617 -32.59 8.73 -27.76
C VAL A 617 -33.33 9.46 -28.89
N PRO A 618 -32.65 9.78 -30.01
CA PRO A 618 -33.30 10.29 -31.21
C PRO A 618 -34.42 9.37 -31.69
N GLN A 619 -35.55 9.91 -32.15
CA GLN A 619 -36.70 9.12 -32.61
C GLN A 619 -36.34 8.02 -33.63
N SER A 620 -35.38 8.27 -34.52
CA SER A 620 -34.91 7.31 -35.51
C SER A 620 -34.27 6.05 -34.93
N LEU A 621 -33.75 6.12 -33.69
CA LEU A 621 -33.07 5.01 -33.01
C LEU A 621 -33.99 4.28 -32.03
N GLN A 622 -35.19 4.81 -31.74
CA GLN A 622 -36.08 4.23 -30.74
C GLN A 622 -36.63 2.85 -31.16
N SER A 623 -36.64 2.47 -32.44
CA SER A 623 -37.05 1.13 -32.85
C SER A 623 -35.91 0.09 -32.83
N GLN A 624 -34.70 0.51 -32.49
CA GLN A 624 -33.50 -0.34 -32.44
C GLN A 624 -33.10 -0.58 -30.98
N PRO A 625 -32.20 -1.55 -30.70
CA PRO A 625 -31.54 -1.63 -29.42
C PRO A 625 -30.79 -0.34 -29.10
N ILE A 626 -30.93 0.14 -27.86
CA ILE A 626 -30.36 1.42 -27.41
C ILE A 626 -29.33 1.24 -26.30
N VAL A 627 -29.33 0.10 -25.58
CA VAL A 627 -28.43 -0.12 -24.45
C VAL A 627 -28.10 -1.59 -24.25
N ASP A 628 -26.81 -1.87 -24.02
CA ASP A 628 -26.36 -3.17 -23.52
C ASP A 628 -26.34 -3.10 -22.00
N VAL A 629 -27.03 -4.04 -21.33
CA VAL A 629 -27.10 -4.13 -19.86
C VAL A 629 -26.46 -5.43 -19.41
N SER A 630 -25.49 -5.37 -18.52
CA SER A 630 -24.97 -6.57 -17.85
C SER A 630 -25.36 -6.59 -16.38
N HIS A 631 -25.91 -7.71 -15.93
CA HIS A 631 -26.28 -7.98 -14.56
C HIS A 631 -25.38 -9.07 -14.00
N HIS A 632 -24.51 -8.66 -13.07
CA HIS A 632 -23.64 -9.52 -12.31
C HIS A 632 -24.28 -9.75 -10.95
N SER A 633 -24.60 -11.00 -10.61
CA SER A 633 -25.24 -11.38 -9.35
C SER A 633 -24.35 -12.39 -8.61
N HIS A 634 -24.01 -12.09 -7.37
CA HIS A 634 -23.01 -12.81 -6.58
C HIS A 634 -23.55 -13.28 -5.24
N LYS A 635 -23.29 -14.55 -4.93
CA LYS A 635 -23.38 -15.11 -3.58
C LYS A 635 -21.96 -15.31 -3.06
N ILE A 636 -21.66 -14.72 -1.90
CA ILE A 636 -20.33 -14.73 -1.29
C ILE A 636 -20.38 -15.66 -0.08
N TYR A 637 -19.45 -16.63 0.00
CA TYR A 637 -19.36 -17.58 1.12
C TYR A 637 -20.61 -18.47 1.35
N HIS A 638 -21.14 -19.09 0.29
CA HIS A 638 -22.25 -20.08 0.36
C HIS A 638 -21.78 -21.52 0.03
N PRO A 639 -20.91 -22.14 0.86
CA PRO A 639 -20.33 -23.46 0.57
C PRO A 639 -21.33 -24.61 0.53
N ASP A 640 -22.48 -24.43 1.20
CA ASP A 640 -23.63 -25.33 1.18
C ASP A 640 -24.21 -25.48 -0.23
N GLU A 641 -24.20 -24.40 -1.03
CA GLU A 641 -24.73 -24.36 -2.40
C GLU A 641 -23.72 -24.77 -3.49
N PHE A 642 -22.47 -25.11 -3.13
CA PHE A 642 -21.48 -25.50 -4.14
C PHE A 642 -21.83 -26.85 -4.77
N THR A 643 -21.62 -26.96 -6.09
CA THR A 643 -21.80 -28.23 -6.80
C THR A 643 -20.74 -29.25 -6.35
N PRO A 644 -21.02 -30.56 -6.45
CA PRO A 644 -20.04 -31.59 -6.11
C PRO A 644 -18.72 -31.45 -6.89
N GLU A 645 -18.80 -31.11 -8.18
CA GLU A 645 -17.62 -30.84 -9.02
C GLU A 645 -16.78 -29.70 -8.46
N TYR A 646 -17.40 -28.56 -8.14
CA TYR A 646 -16.68 -27.40 -7.61
C TYR A 646 -16.06 -27.69 -6.24
N LYS A 647 -16.77 -28.40 -5.35
CA LYS A 647 -16.21 -28.85 -4.05
C LYS A 647 -14.97 -29.71 -4.23
N ASN A 648 -15.00 -30.67 -5.15
CA ASN A 648 -13.88 -31.57 -5.41
C ASN A 648 -12.67 -30.82 -5.98
N ILE A 649 -12.88 -29.86 -6.89
CA ILE A 649 -11.82 -29.00 -7.43
C ILE A 649 -11.18 -28.16 -6.31
N LEU A 650 -11.98 -27.54 -5.44
CA LEU A 650 -11.47 -26.74 -4.33
C LEU A 650 -10.64 -27.59 -3.34
N GLN A 651 -11.10 -28.79 -3.01
CA GLN A 651 -10.41 -29.72 -2.11
C GLN A 651 -9.09 -30.27 -2.70
N ALA A 652 -8.98 -30.28 -4.02
CA ALA A 652 -7.78 -30.73 -4.72
C ALA A 652 -6.64 -29.69 -4.73
N MET A 653 -6.92 -28.44 -4.36
CA MET A 653 -5.92 -27.37 -4.39
C MET A 653 -4.92 -27.49 -3.24
N PRO A 654 -3.66 -27.04 -3.43
CA PRO A 654 -2.66 -27.03 -2.36
C PRO A 654 -3.15 -26.23 -1.16
N GLY A 655 -2.88 -26.68 0.08
CA GLY A 655 -3.43 -26.02 1.27
C GLY A 655 -2.90 -24.60 1.51
N TYR A 656 -1.78 -24.21 0.87
CA TYR A 656 -1.33 -22.81 0.86
C TYR A 656 -2.16 -21.89 -0.06
N PHE A 657 -3.09 -22.42 -0.87
CA PHE A 657 -4.07 -21.63 -1.62
C PHE A 657 -5.18 -21.18 -0.68
N ASN A 658 -5.27 -19.87 -0.46
CA ASN A 658 -6.41 -19.25 0.20
C ASN A 658 -7.44 -18.79 -0.83
N ILE A 659 -8.46 -19.61 -1.08
CA ILE A 659 -9.47 -19.37 -2.11
C ILE A 659 -10.72 -18.71 -1.51
N ALA A 660 -10.91 -17.42 -1.80
CA ALA A 660 -12.18 -16.74 -1.62
C ALA A 660 -13.12 -17.10 -2.77
N THR A 661 -14.27 -17.69 -2.43
CA THR A 661 -15.18 -18.31 -3.40
C THR A 661 -16.46 -17.50 -3.58
N PHE A 662 -16.90 -17.40 -4.83
CA PHE A 662 -18.10 -16.69 -5.24
C PHE A 662 -18.91 -17.61 -6.16
N LEU A 663 -20.20 -17.76 -5.91
CA LEU A 663 -21.14 -18.23 -6.94
C LEU A 663 -21.62 -17.02 -7.71
N SER A 664 -21.57 -17.07 -9.03
CA SER A 664 -21.78 -15.89 -9.87
C SER A 664 -22.63 -16.20 -11.10
N PHE A 665 -23.53 -15.29 -11.42
CA PHE A 665 -24.21 -15.27 -12.71
C PHE A 665 -23.95 -13.91 -13.35
N ARG A 666 -23.54 -13.92 -14.62
CA ARG A 666 -23.44 -12.72 -15.44
C ARG A 666 -24.37 -12.86 -16.64
N HIS A 667 -25.46 -12.11 -16.64
CA HIS A 667 -26.39 -12.08 -17.76
C HIS A 667 -26.21 -10.78 -18.54
N ASN A 668 -25.94 -10.88 -19.84
CA ASN A 668 -25.81 -9.74 -20.75
C ASN A 668 -27.08 -9.64 -21.59
N TYR A 669 -27.76 -8.51 -21.55
CA TYR A 669 -29.00 -8.22 -22.28
C TYR A 669 -28.80 -7.06 -23.23
N VAL A 670 -29.61 -7.05 -24.29
CA VAL A 670 -29.67 -5.99 -25.30
C VAL A 670 -31.10 -5.44 -25.30
N PHE A 671 -31.29 -4.16 -24.97
CA PHE A 671 -32.61 -3.53 -24.79
C PHE A 671 -32.86 -2.32 -25.68
#